data_AF-A0A4R0RBU5-F1
#
_entry.id   AF-A0A4R0RBU5-F1
#
_cell.length_a   1.000
_cell.length_b   1.000
_cell.length_c   1.000
_cell.angle_alpha   90.00
_cell.angle_beta   90.00
_cell.angle_gamma   90.00
#
_symmetry.space_group_name_H-M   'P 1'
#
loop_
_entity.id
_entity.type
_entity.pdbx_description
1 polymer ?
#
loop_
_entity_poly.entity_id
_entity_poly.type
_entity_poly.pdbx_seq_one_letter_code
_entity_poly.pdbx_strand_id
1 'polypeptide(L)'
;MGGFWVGPSDPQVFMDTFMKTKQKLPEKKLSKVDFNNVPANPTLERDVYVAVIDSIANHKLLPKGFVFHDMPVTSDDSTQLKPSVSLSLDDLDSGSWRWDPMEMWIDVRVDDAMDAFRVDCHDTSAYLDDVSDPEGKHTQHHLITFAMAQLDRQHRTFMFSLVICGTRVRFIRWDRAGAIVTKHFDLREDPQLLAQFFWRYGRLSRVDRGFDYTAQAATDKQKQDLASAIDTYLSQESSRVVPGMERTVDSDFPCHILTLADYHGGARQFVVQRPFSSSSTTVGRATRAYIALDTTSDQLVFLKDYWRPVEARRTAESEVYSSLQQADVPHLPHVRYGGDVPDVHDPFQTTITQDWQGRPGMVRCADLKGYRHHRIVQDIAFSLKTARSSRELVAAVRNTVQCIASAHGANWMHRDVSERNIMLDEYAQGFLNDWDHAVQLMPGEDVVYPRTGTWQFLSCALLSSPKKSHDVLDDLESCYWVLLFSALRHFESNALPKDFKIFDHYDDSNDLSEDMTGGSQKMGFLFWPKRLCFDSKPLDDLLERLRQTFKLYCSFGADGGSRCPAPQDAWAHVLQLLDDALSRSDWPLSDAVADSCLQTADERLSSSLLGWQSLLVRGWGETENGEWLTELAMCGLSAEIRSSRTWSTDYLDNEVRDEWIRVHADHARTVETPSGPINIVLDRKHVDYVIDELSGYAALRDHKNNCEVSSFERIWESSFTFSSEVMSSFDFELQSIRNAQSVTYPSQGAMFRIIDPYRYPIRYTQTVARVGEEIHPVLPPVPPPVDGYTLSTRFACIPTPYSISPSGEPLSCRALSYINSVDPSNTSLCGHIETIVARSIPLFEHVLTDLHRDNPLHQRIRGSCRYTEWDEPEEPEHSDDEEGWANYEREMRTWTLQRPLSIPDLPDGGYPGGLEEKRTVVNLRGKTVKVLLQVTDIHLTPERPQFPGTPCHVAGMRNEHIVACAFHCISSVSLIVIEIKDDSQISSFQSNVHPLSLAFHMPICSPLKFTSGDEGATARTWGLRHGSPSIQSLGKVPFALGRSVAFPNVYQHAFLPTTLIDQEKEGRTSVVGLFLVDPELEVSAYGTHAGSLRAEGEGFEILTTSHVPPQQFAWIKCALEESLDVRIPNEILERIMHFTKDWLMSDEEADDVAKEMWQEREWFRISHDRYWFNLPFDVWSGEHQL
;
A
#
# COMPACT_ATOMS: atom_id res chain seq x y z
N MET A 1 -4.40 21.98 -2.62
CA MET A 1 -4.32 23.35 -3.19
C MET A 1 -4.46 24.45 -2.11
N GLY A 2 -4.16 24.20 -0.83
CA GLY A 2 -4.48 25.11 0.30
C GLY A 2 -3.77 26.47 0.34
N GLY A 3 -3.00 26.83 -0.69
CA GLY A 3 -2.26 28.09 -0.83
C GLY A 3 -2.59 28.91 -2.08
N PHE A 4 -3.43 28.43 -3.02
CA PHE A 4 -3.54 28.99 -4.37
C PHE A 4 -4.82 29.78 -4.68
N TRP A 5 -5.49 30.28 -3.64
CA TRP A 5 -6.73 31.06 -3.77
C TRP A 5 -6.47 32.54 -3.53
N VAL A 6 -7.15 33.40 -4.30
CA VAL A 6 -7.15 34.86 -4.15
C VAL A 6 -8.59 35.36 -4.11
N GLY A 7 -8.96 36.07 -3.06
CA GLY A 7 -10.30 36.61 -2.91
C GLY A 7 -10.55 37.25 -1.55
N PRO A 8 -11.77 37.76 -1.29
CA PRO A 8 -12.90 37.79 -2.21
C PRO A 8 -12.89 39.01 -3.14
N SER A 9 -13.00 38.79 -4.44
CA SER A 9 -13.24 39.85 -5.42
C SER A 9 -14.71 40.30 -5.42
N ASP A 10 -14.96 41.58 -5.67
CA ASP A 10 -16.32 42.04 -5.99
C ASP A 10 -16.79 41.41 -7.33
N PRO A 11 -18.02 40.84 -7.42
CA PRO A 11 -18.51 40.17 -8.64
C PRO A 11 -18.61 41.11 -9.85
N GLN A 12 -18.93 42.39 -9.64
CA GLN A 12 -19.01 43.37 -10.71
C GLN A 12 -17.60 43.71 -11.23
N VAL A 13 -16.64 43.94 -10.32
CA VAL A 13 -15.23 44.16 -10.67
C VAL A 13 -14.65 42.94 -11.41
N PHE A 14 -15.00 41.73 -10.98
CA PHE A 14 -14.61 40.48 -11.63
C PHE A 14 -15.11 40.43 -13.08
N MET A 15 -16.40 40.65 -13.30
CA MET A 15 -16.99 40.64 -14.65
C MET A 15 -16.46 41.77 -15.54
N ASP A 16 -16.27 42.97 -15.01
CA ASP A 16 -15.75 44.11 -15.77
C ASP A 16 -14.27 43.95 -16.14
N THR A 17 -13.53 43.14 -15.38
CA THR A 17 -12.13 42.84 -15.69
C THR A 17 -12.00 41.69 -16.67
N PHE A 18 -12.65 40.56 -16.41
CA PHE A 18 -12.43 39.31 -17.15
C PHE A 18 -13.44 39.01 -18.25
N MET A 19 -14.62 39.65 -18.21
CA MET A 19 -15.73 39.35 -19.12
C MET A 19 -16.14 40.61 -19.89
N LYS A 20 -15.16 41.27 -20.49
CA LYS A 20 -15.36 42.50 -21.28
C LYS A 20 -16.10 42.17 -22.57
N THR A 21 -17.16 42.92 -22.86
CA THR A 21 -17.91 42.77 -24.11
C THR A 21 -17.91 44.07 -24.90
N LYS A 22 -17.86 43.98 -26.24
CA LYS A 22 -18.00 45.15 -27.13
C LYS A 22 -19.45 45.65 -27.23
N GLN A 23 -20.41 44.87 -26.73
CA GLN A 23 -21.84 45.18 -26.79
C GLN A 23 -22.28 45.92 -25.53
N LYS A 24 -23.12 46.95 -25.69
CA LYS A 24 -23.71 47.63 -24.53
C LYS A 24 -24.64 46.66 -23.78
N LEU A 25 -24.52 46.62 -22.45
CA LEU A 25 -25.37 45.77 -21.62
C LEU A 25 -26.86 46.11 -21.84
N PRO A 26 -27.74 45.10 -22.00
CA PRO A 26 -29.16 45.32 -22.17
C PRO A 26 -29.81 45.51 -20.79
N GLU A 27 -29.54 46.64 -20.14
CA GLU A 27 -29.99 46.96 -18.77
C GLU A 27 -31.49 46.68 -18.56
N LYS A 28 -32.36 47.09 -19.50
CA LYS A 28 -33.82 46.86 -19.44
C LYS A 28 -34.24 45.39 -19.50
N LYS A 29 -33.41 44.53 -20.11
CA LYS A 29 -33.67 43.09 -20.23
C LYS A 29 -33.17 42.39 -18.98
N LEU A 30 -31.96 42.73 -18.56
CA LEU A 30 -31.35 42.19 -17.35
C LEU A 30 -32.22 42.54 -16.13
N SER A 31 -32.70 43.79 -16.02
CA SER A 31 -33.55 44.27 -14.92
C SER A 31 -34.87 43.51 -14.73
N LYS A 32 -35.25 42.64 -15.68
CA LYS A 32 -36.46 41.81 -15.62
C LYS A 32 -36.18 40.36 -15.22
N VAL A 33 -34.92 39.96 -15.17
CA VAL A 33 -34.50 38.63 -14.74
C VAL A 33 -34.63 38.52 -13.24
N ASP A 34 -35.29 37.46 -12.79
CA ASP A 34 -35.34 37.05 -11.40
C ASP A 34 -35.11 35.53 -11.29
N PHE A 35 -34.75 35.10 -10.09
CA PHE A 35 -34.55 33.69 -9.75
C PHE A 35 -35.44 33.30 -8.57
N ASN A 36 -36.66 33.87 -8.49
CA ASN A 36 -37.57 33.64 -7.36
C ASN A 36 -38.08 32.19 -7.26
N ASN A 37 -37.97 31.42 -8.35
CA ASN A 37 -38.30 30.00 -8.38
C ASN A 37 -37.24 29.13 -7.67
N VAL A 38 -36.05 29.67 -7.37
CA VAL A 38 -35.07 28.96 -6.54
C VAL A 38 -35.58 28.95 -5.09
N PRO A 39 -35.71 27.77 -4.46
CA PRO A 39 -36.17 27.68 -3.07
C PRO A 39 -35.28 28.46 -2.11
N ALA A 40 -35.87 29.03 -1.06
CA ALA A 40 -35.11 29.72 0.00
C ALA A 40 -34.20 28.77 0.79
N ASN A 41 -34.68 27.53 0.99
CA ASN A 41 -33.99 26.45 1.70
C ASN A 41 -34.15 25.18 0.85
N PRO A 42 -33.35 25.01 -0.21
CA PRO A 42 -33.49 23.86 -1.10
C PRO A 42 -33.07 22.58 -0.36
N THR A 43 -33.80 21.49 -0.60
CA THR A 43 -33.47 20.15 -0.04
C THR A 43 -32.77 19.25 -1.04
N LEU A 44 -32.88 19.56 -2.33
CA LEU A 44 -32.24 18.86 -3.44
C LEU A 44 -31.48 19.88 -4.30
N GLU A 45 -30.27 19.52 -4.75
CA GLU A 45 -29.48 20.37 -5.67
C GLU A 45 -30.27 20.68 -6.96
N ARG A 46 -31.05 19.71 -7.44
CA ARG A 46 -31.89 19.80 -8.64
C ARG A 46 -32.87 20.96 -8.62
N ASP A 47 -33.48 21.23 -7.48
CA ASP A 47 -34.45 22.32 -7.35
C ASP A 47 -33.79 23.68 -7.56
N VAL A 48 -32.49 23.80 -7.26
CA VAL A 48 -31.71 25.02 -7.48
C VAL A 48 -31.31 25.13 -8.94
N TYR A 49 -30.63 24.12 -9.50
CA TYR A 49 -30.06 24.27 -10.83
C TYR A 49 -31.12 24.28 -11.94
N VAL A 50 -32.22 23.53 -11.81
CA VAL A 50 -33.32 23.56 -12.79
C VAL A 50 -33.93 24.96 -12.86
N ALA A 51 -34.23 25.56 -11.71
CA ALA A 51 -34.78 26.92 -11.63
C ALA A 51 -33.83 27.98 -12.21
N VAL A 52 -32.51 27.82 -11.99
CA VAL A 52 -31.48 28.70 -12.58
C VAL A 52 -31.43 28.54 -14.10
N ILE A 53 -31.36 27.31 -14.61
CA ILE A 53 -31.31 27.00 -16.04
C ILE A 53 -32.56 27.53 -16.75
N ASP A 54 -33.74 27.28 -16.19
CA ASP A 54 -35.02 27.74 -16.73
C ASP A 54 -35.07 29.27 -16.83
N SER A 55 -34.64 29.99 -15.79
CA SER A 55 -34.62 31.46 -15.83
C SER A 55 -33.65 31.99 -16.90
N ILE A 56 -32.48 31.37 -17.04
CA ILE A 56 -31.49 31.71 -18.09
C ILE A 56 -32.06 31.48 -19.49
N ALA A 57 -32.74 30.35 -19.70
CA ALA A 57 -33.37 29.97 -20.97
C ALA A 57 -34.55 30.89 -21.33
N ASN A 58 -35.48 31.10 -20.39
CA ASN A 58 -36.66 31.96 -20.56
C ASN A 58 -36.28 33.39 -20.94
N HIS A 59 -35.23 33.92 -20.29
CA HIS A 59 -34.71 35.24 -20.59
C HIS A 59 -33.73 35.26 -21.77
N LYS A 60 -33.42 34.12 -22.40
CA LYS A 60 -32.49 34.03 -23.55
C LYS A 60 -31.17 34.74 -23.25
N LEU A 61 -30.59 34.44 -22.08
CA LEU A 61 -29.37 35.10 -21.64
C LEU A 61 -28.16 34.60 -22.41
N LEU A 62 -28.12 33.35 -22.84
CA LEU A 62 -27.10 32.81 -23.75
C LEU A 62 -27.57 32.86 -25.22
N PRO A 63 -26.66 32.98 -26.20
CA PRO A 63 -26.99 32.79 -27.61
C PRO A 63 -27.44 31.36 -27.93
N LYS A 64 -27.97 31.15 -29.14
CA LYS A 64 -28.26 29.81 -29.66
C LYS A 64 -26.96 28.99 -29.75
N GLY A 65 -27.04 27.70 -29.41
CA GLY A 65 -25.92 26.76 -29.42
C GLY A 65 -25.37 26.43 -28.03
N PHE A 66 -25.63 27.23 -27.01
CA PHE A 66 -25.30 26.85 -25.64
C PHE A 66 -26.37 25.94 -25.05
N VAL A 67 -25.96 24.79 -24.52
CA VAL A 67 -26.84 23.78 -23.93
C VAL A 67 -26.37 23.47 -22.51
N PHE A 68 -27.32 23.47 -21.57
CA PHE A 68 -27.08 22.97 -20.23
C PHE A 68 -27.46 21.49 -20.19
N HIS A 69 -26.58 20.66 -19.64
CA HIS A 69 -26.88 19.25 -19.39
C HIS A 69 -27.02 19.07 -17.88
N ASP A 70 -28.21 18.59 -17.47
CA ASP A 70 -28.45 18.06 -16.13
C ASP A 70 -27.69 16.74 -16.03
N MET A 71 -26.86 16.59 -14.99
CA MET A 71 -26.05 15.40 -14.82
C MET A 71 -26.44 14.69 -13.52
N PRO A 72 -27.50 13.84 -13.49
CA PRO A 72 -27.80 13.02 -12.31
C PRO A 72 -27.38 11.54 -12.42
N VAL A 73 -26.93 10.99 -13.57
CA VAL A 73 -26.82 9.51 -13.67
C VAL A 73 -25.49 8.94 -14.22
N THR A 74 -24.76 9.59 -15.12
CA THR A 74 -23.53 8.99 -15.68
C THR A 74 -22.27 9.67 -15.17
N SER A 75 -21.35 8.92 -14.58
CA SER A 75 -19.96 9.34 -14.36
C SER A 75 -19.13 9.07 -15.61
N ASP A 76 -17.97 9.70 -15.74
CA ASP A 76 -17.01 9.47 -16.82
C ASP A 76 -16.33 8.21 -16.37
N ASP A 77 -16.48 7.13 -17.14
CA ASP A 77 -15.95 5.81 -16.83
C ASP A 77 -14.46 5.86 -16.47
N SER A 78 -13.73 6.90 -16.91
CA SER A 78 -12.32 7.08 -16.59
C SER A 78 -12.01 7.90 -15.33
N THR A 79 -12.93 8.73 -14.81
CA THR A 79 -12.64 9.64 -13.68
C THR A 79 -13.61 9.58 -12.50
N GLN A 80 -14.82 9.02 -12.65
CA GLN A 80 -15.85 8.98 -11.59
C GLN A 80 -16.32 10.36 -11.06
N LEU A 81 -15.91 11.47 -11.68
CA LEU A 81 -16.20 12.85 -11.23
C LEU A 81 -17.45 13.43 -11.88
N LYS A 82 -18.25 14.21 -11.15
CA LYS A 82 -19.52 14.73 -11.68
C LYS A 82 -19.92 16.09 -11.08
N PRO A 83 -19.81 17.20 -11.84
CA PRO A 83 -20.39 18.47 -11.43
C PRO A 83 -21.93 18.42 -11.54
N SER A 84 -22.63 19.22 -10.74
CA SER A 84 -24.11 19.25 -10.76
C SER A 84 -24.67 19.66 -12.14
N VAL A 85 -24.00 20.57 -12.86
CA VAL A 85 -24.39 21.00 -14.21
C VAL A 85 -23.17 21.22 -15.09
N SER A 86 -23.27 20.82 -16.37
CA SER A 86 -22.32 21.21 -17.40
C SER A 86 -22.96 22.13 -18.44
N LEU A 87 -22.18 23.09 -18.95
CA LEU A 87 -22.52 23.95 -20.08
C LEU A 87 -21.61 23.56 -21.26
N SER A 88 -22.18 23.33 -22.43
CA SER A 88 -21.48 22.95 -23.67
C SER A 88 -21.89 23.84 -24.85
N LEU A 89 -21.14 23.75 -25.94
CA LEU A 89 -21.56 24.24 -27.26
C LEU A 89 -22.03 23.04 -28.10
N ASP A 90 -23.22 23.19 -28.69
CA ASP A 90 -23.96 22.19 -29.47
C ASP A 90 -24.51 21.02 -28.63
N ASP A 91 -25.56 20.37 -29.13
CA ASP A 91 -26.21 19.26 -28.45
C ASP A 91 -25.28 18.05 -28.50
N LEU A 92 -24.75 17.64 -27.35
CA LEU A 92 -24.00 16.39 -27.24
C LEU A 92 -24.97 15.22 -27.49
N ASP A 93 -24.50 14.14 -28.13
CA ASP A 93 -25.31 12.93 -28.30
C ASP A 93 -25.87 12.53 -26.92
N SER A 94 -27.21 12.46 -26.83
CA SER A 94 -27.95 12.28 -25.60
C SER A 94 -27.40 11.10 -24.79
N GLY A 95 -26.89 11.37 -23.59
CA GLY A 95 -26.36 10.35 -22.67
C GLY A 95 -24.84 10.23 -22.61
N SER A 96 -24.07 10.81 -23.54
CA SER A 96 -22.60 10.83 -23.45
C SER A 96 -22.09 12.18 -22.94
N TRP A 97 -21.45 12.20 -21.77
CA TRP A 97 -20.79 13.40 -21.25
C TRP A 97 -19.28 13.26 -21.38
N ARG A 98 -18.60 14.36 -21.72
CA ARG A 98 -17.14 14.42 -21.83
C ARG A 98 -16.62 15.76 -21.34
N TRP A 99 -15.40 15.78 -20.83
CA TRP A 99 -14.72 17.03 -20.47
C TRP A 99 -14.33 17.86 -21.70
N ASP A 100 -14.07 17.22 -22.85
CA ASP A 100 -13.57 17.87 -24.08
C ASP A 100 -14.53 18.93 -24.68
N PRO A 101 -15.85 18.70 -24.79
CA PRO A 101 -16.79 19.72 -25.28
C PRO A 101 -17.24 20.74 -24.22
N MET A 102 -16.91 20.53 -22.94
CA MET A 102 -17.44 21.36 -21.87
C MET A 102 -16.88 22.79 -21.90
N GLU A 103 -17.78 23.77 -21.88
CA GLU A 103 -17.46 25.20 -21.79
C GLU A 103 -17.20 25.60 -20.34
N MET A 104 -18.07 25.20 -19.41
CA MET A 104 -18.04 25.56 -17.99
C MET A 104 -18.86 24.56 -17.16
N TRP A 105 -18.47 24.34 -15.91
CA TRP A 105 -19.27 23.60 -14.93
C TRP A 105 -19.82 24.50 -13.83
N ILE A 106 -20.94 24.06 -13.24
CA ILE A 106 -21.59 24.70 -12.09
C ILE A 106 -21.78 23.61 -11.04
N ASP A 107 -21.21 23.82 -9.87
CA ASP A 107 -21.37 22.94 -8.71
C ASP A 107 -22.41 23.53 -7.77
N VAL A 108 -23.41 22.73 -7.37
CA VAL A 108 -24.52 23.18 -6.54
C VAL A 108 -24.48 22.43 -5.22
N ARG A 109 -24.75 23.12 -4.11
CA ARG A 109 -24.90 22.56 -2.77
C ARG A 109 -26.17 23.11 -2.15
N VAL A 110 -26.84 22.29 -1.35
CA VAL A 110 -28.16 22.61 -0.79
C VAL A 110 -28.12 23.63 0.35
N ASP A 111 -26.97 23.79 1.02
CA ASP A 111 -26.84 24.65 2.21
C ASP A 111 -25.68 25.64 2.05
N ASP A 112 -25.90 26.89 2.49
CA ASP A 112 -24.90 27.96 2.56
C ASP A 112 -23.69 27.57 3.43
N ALA A 113 -23.87 26.69 4.43
CA ALA A 113 -22.80 26.21 5.30
C ALA A 113 -21.78 25.34 4.56
N MET A 114 -22.16 24.74 3.43
CA MET A 114 -21.29 23.92 2.58
C MET A 114 -20.39 24.76 1.65
N ASP A 115 -20.42 26.09 1.76
CA ASP A 115 -19.56 26.99 1.00
C ASP A 115 -18.09 26.66 1.27
N ALA A 116 -17.37 26.36 0.19
CA ALA A 116 -15.94 26.05 0.21
C ALA A 116 -15.05 27.22 0.68
N PHE A 117 -15.65 28.40 0.88
CA PHE A 117 -14.99 29.63 1.29
C PHE A 117 -15.75 30.30 2.43
N ARG A 118 -15.04 30.96 3.34
CA ARG A 118 -15.70 31.65 4.46
C ARG A 118 -16.67 32.75 3.98
N VAL A 119 -17.73 32.93 4.77
CA VAL A 119 -18.82 33.89 4.54
C VAL A 119 -18.42 35.32 4.92
N ASP A 120 -17.56 35.50 5.94
CA ASP A 120 -17.08 36.81 6.40
C ASP A 120 -15.84 37.26 5.61
N CYS A 121 -15.96 38.40 4.95
CA CYS A 121 -14.89 39.00 4.13
C CYS A 121 -14.12 40.12 4.86
N HIS A 122 -14.45 40.41 6.12
CA HIS A 122 -13.89 41.54 6.87
C HIS A 122 -12.79 41.14 7.87
N ASP A 123 -12.73 39.88 8.33
CA ASP A 123 -11.64 39.38 9.16
C ASP A 123 -10.53 38.75 8.29
N THR A 124 -9.50 39.55 8.03
CA THR A 124 -8.34 39.17 7.21
C THR A 124 -7.34 38.28 7.93
N SER A 125 -7.42 38.17 9.26
CA SER A 125 -6.47 37.37 10.06
C SER A 125 -6.79 35.88 10.07
N ALA A 126 -8.06 35.52 9.77
CA ALA A 126 -8.60 34.16 9.85
C ALA A 126 -9.14 33.61 8.52
N TYR A 127 -8.87 34.26 7.37
CA TYR A 127 -9.16 33.69 6.03
C TYR A 127 -8.32 32.43 5.74
N LEU A 128 -7.23 32.26 6.49
CA LEU A 128 -6.27 31.15 6.45
C LEU A 128 -6.62 30.00 7.39
N ASP A 129 -7.51 30.22 8.35
CA ASP A 129 -7.99 29.15 9.22
C ASP A 129 -8.99 28.34 8.42
N ASP A 130 -8.45 27.25 7.85
CA ASP A 130 -9.09 25.98 7.56
C ASP A 130 -10.61 26.02 7.73
N VAL A 131 -11.39 25.83 6.65
CA VAL A 131 -12.85 25.68 6.75
C VAL A 131 -13.09 24.55 7.74
N SER A 132 -13.37 24.87 9.01
CA SER A 132 -13.42 23.87 10.08
C SER A 132 -14.58 22.90 9.89
N ASP A 133 -15.53 23.30 9.03
CA ASP A 133 -16.66 22.52 8.59
C ASP A 133 -16.22 21.46 7.55
N PRO A 134 -16.41 20.16 7.85
CA PRO A 134 -16.03 19.07 6.95
C PRO A 134 -16.69 19.15 5.56
N GLU A 135 -17.93 19.65 5.46
CA GLU A 135 -18.68 19.72 4.20
C GLU A 135 -18.12 20.83 3.29
N GLY A 136 -17.79 21.99 3.86
CA GLY A 136 -17.10 23.05 3.12
C GLY A 136 -15.73 22.61 2.58
N LYS A 137 -14.96 21.81 3.35
CA LYS A 137 -13.72 21.19 2.83
C LYS A 137 -14.01 20.21 1.70
N HIS A 138 -15.07 19.41 1.80
CA HIS A 138 -15.45 18.47 0.77
C HIS A 138 -15.79 19.19 -0.55
N THR A 139 -16.59 20.26 -0.50
CA THR A 139 -16.85 21.12 -1.67
C THR A 139 -15.56 21.71 -2.24
N GLN A 140 -14.64 22.18 -1.40
CA GLN A 140 -13.36 22.72 -1.87
C GLN A 140 -12.55 21.67 -2.66
N HIS A 141 -12.53 20.41 -2.20
CA HIS A 141 -11.90 19.31 -2.94
C HIS A 141 -12.57 19.08 -4.29
N HIS A 142 -13.91 19.04 -4.36
CA HIS A 142 -14.64 18.87 -5.63
C HIS A 142 -14.29 19.96 -6.64
N LEU A 143 -14.28 21.23 -6.23
CA LEU A 143 -13.94 22.36 -7.10
C LEU A 143 -12.54 22.21 -7.71
N ILE A 144 -11.55 21.81 -6.90
CA ILE A 144 -10.17 21.58 -7.36
C ILE A 144 -10.14 20.42 -8.36
N THR A 145 -10.82 19.32 -8.04
CA THR A 145 -10.79 18.10 -8.85
C THR A 145 -11.49 18.30 -10.20
N PHE A 146 -12.59 19.04 -10.27
CA PHE A 146 -13.24 19.42 -11.54
C PHE A 146 -12.37 20.33 -12.39
N ALA A 147 -11.70 21.31 -11.78
CA ALA A 147 -10.75 22.16 -12.48
C ALA A 147 -9.56 21.34 -13.02
N MET A 148 -9.06 20.35 -12.26
CA MET A 148 -8.00 19.45 -12.69
C MET A 148 -8.43 18.64 -13.92
N ALA A 149 -9.59 17.97 -13.85
CA ALA A 149 -10.07 17.12 -14.94
C ALA A 149 -10.32 17.92 -16.23
N GLN A 150 -10.94 19.10 -16.14
CA GLN A 150 -11.16 19.94 -17.31
C GLN A 150 -9.84 20.47 -17.91
N LEU A 151 -8.92 20.94 -17.07
CA LEU A 151 -7.62 21.45 -17.50
C LEU A 151 -6.63 20.36 -17.90
N ASP A 152 -6.92 19.08 -17.72
CA ASP A 152 -6.12 17.97 -18.24
C ASP A 152 -6.56 17.59 -19.65
N ARG A 153 -7.87 17.66 -19.92
CA ARG A 153 -8.46 17.29 -21.22
C ARG A 153 -8.51 18.41 -22.25
N GLN A 154 -8.56 19.68 -21.81
CA GLN A 154 -8.66 20.83 -22.72
C GLN A 154 -7.39 21.67 -22.76
N HIS A 155 -7.04 22.21 -23.94
CA HIS A 155 -6.00 23.24 -24.06
C HIS A 155 -6.59 24.62 -23.71
N ARG A 156 -6.35 25.05 -22.46
CA ARG A 156 -6.85 26.32 -21.93
C ARG A 156 -5.75 27.15 -21.28
N THR A 157 -5.86 28.47 -21.45
CA THR A 157 -5.07 29.46 -20.72
C THR A 157 -5.68 29.80 -19.37
N PHE A 158 -7.01 29.76 -19.27
CA PHE A 158 -7.79 29.89 -18.05
C PHE A 158 -9.19 29.30 -18.24
N MET A 159 -9.98 29.21 -17.18
CA MET A 159 -11.39 28.82 -17.26
C MET A 159 -12.22 29.51 -16.18
N PHE A 160 -13.53 29.55 -16.40
CA PHE A 160 -14.49 30.02 -15.40
C PHE A 160 -15.29 28.84 -14.85
N SER A 161 -15.72 28.95 -13.61
CA SER A 161 -16.73 28.07 -13.03
C SER A 161 -17.57 28.81 -11.98
N LEU A 162 -18.67 28.18 -11.56
CA LEU A 162 -19.56 28.70 -10.52
C LEU A 162 -19.74 27.66 -9.44
N VAL A 163 -19.91 28.16 -8.21
CA VAL A 163 -20.44 27.38 -7.09
C VAL A 163 -21.67 28.09 -6.55
N ILE A 164 -22.75 27.33 -6.32
CA ILE A 164 -24.00 27.80 -5.74
C ILE A 164 -24.24 26.99 -4.46
N CYS A 165 -24.25 27.64 -3.31
CA CYS A 165 -24.58 27.02 -2.02
C CYS A 165 -25.88 27.65 -1.53
N GLY A 166 -26.96 26.89 -1.40
CA GLY A 166 -28.29 27.41 -1.10
C GLY A 166 -28.74 28.45 -2.14
N THR A 167 -28.83 29.72 -1.73
CA THR A 167 -29.12 30.87 -2.62
C THR A 167 -27.90 31.71 -2.97
N ARG A 168 -26.72 31.37 -2.43
CA ARG A 168 -25.49 32.14 -2.56
C ARG A 168 -24.63 31.65 -3.71
N VAL A 169 -24.17 32.59 -4.54
CA VAL A 169 -23.37 32.28 -5.73
C VAL A 169 -21.99 32.91 -5.64
N ARG A 170 -20.97 32.16 -6.07
CA ARG A 170 -19.61 32.70 -6.31
C ARG A 170 -19.16 32.43 -7.74
N PHE A 171 -18.45 33.39 -8.31
CA PHE A 171 -17.74 33.21 -9.57
C PHE A 171 -16.28 32.85 -9.27
N ILE A 172 -15.75 31.90 -10.04
CA ILE A 172 -14.36 31.46 -9.92
C ILE A 172 -13.69 31.56 -11.29
N ARG A 173 -12.49 32.14 -11.32
CA ARG A 173 -11.59 32.07 -12.49
C ARG A 173 -10.34 31.29 -12.11
N TRP A 174 -10.01 30.28 -12.89
CA TRP A 174 -8.85 29.43 -12.72
C TRP A 174 -7.80 29.72 -13.78
N ASP A 175 -6.54 29.81 -13.41
CA ASP A 175 -5.40 29.68 -14.33
C ASP A 175 -4.28 28.88 -13.66
N ARG A 176 -3.15 28.70 -14.35
CA ARG A 176 -2.05 27.88 -13.82
C ARG A 176 -1.32 28.50 -12.62
N ALA A 177 -1.61 29.76 -12.25
CA ALA A 177 -1.09 30.36 -11.02
C ALA A 177 -2.01 30.13 -9.80
N GLY A 178 -3.31 29.92 -10.01
CA GLY A 178 -4.27 29.71 -8.94
C GLY A 178 -5.71 30.01 -9.36
N ALA A 179 -6.55 30.34 -8.39
CA ALA A 179 -7.94 30.71 -8.63
C ALA A 179 -8.32 32.03 -7.94
N ILE A 180 -9.05 32.87 -8.69
CA ILE A 180 -9.65 34.11 -8.20
C ILE A 180 -11.11 33.85 -7.88
N VAL A 181 -11.52 34.11 -6.64
CA VAL A 181 -12.86 33.81 -6.11
C VAL A 181 -13.56 35.11 -5.71
N THR A 182 -14.84 35.26 -6.06
CA THR A 182 -15.63 36.43 -5.64
C THR A 182 -16.17 36.31 -4.21
N LYS A 183 -16.58 37.44 -3.60
CA LYS A 183 -17.56 37.39 -2.50
C LYS A 183 -18.84 36.72 -3.01
N HIS A 184 -19.56 36.05 -2.11
CA HIS A 184 -20.87 35.52 -2.47
C HIS A 184 -21.88 36.67 -2.63
N PHE A 185 -22.93 36.43 -3.40
CA PHE A 185 -24.11 37.27 -3.49
C PHE A 185 -25.34 36.36 -3.52
N ASP A 186 -26.47 36.86 -3.02
CA ASP A 186 -27.73 36.12 -3.05
C ASP A 186 -28.39 36.27 -4.43
N LEU A 187 -28.68 35.16 -5.10
CA LEU A 187 -29.25 35.16 -6.45
C LEU A 187 -30.69 35.71 -6.52
N ARG A 188 -31.40 35.79 -5.39
CA ARG A 188 -32.77 36.32 -5.30
C ARG A 188 -32.77 37.80 -4.99
N GLU A 189 -31.82 38.27 -4.18
CA GLU A 189 -31.65 39.69 -3.87
C GLU A 189 -30.95 40.44 -5.01
N ASP A 190 -29.89 39.84 -5.58
CA ASP A 190 -29.06 40.41 -6.64
C ASP A 190 -29.08 39.59 -7.95
N PRO A 191 -30.25 39.29 -8.54
CA PRO A 191 -30.38 38.43 -9.73
C PRO A 191 -29.62 38.99 -10.94
N GLN A 192 -29.37 40.30 -10.93
CA GLN A 192 -28.67 41.00 -12.00
C GLN A 192 -27.22 40.54 -12.18
N LEU A 193 -26.55 40.09 -11.11
CA LEU A 193 -25.16 39.67 -11.18
C LEU A 193 -25.01 38.35 -11.96
N LEU A 194 -25.80 37.33 -11.60
CA LEU A 194 -25.81 36.05 -12.31
C LEU A 194 -26.31 36.20 -13.76
N ALA A 195 -27.35 37.03 -13.96
CA ALA A 195 -27.87 37.31 -15.29
C ALA A 195 -26.82 37.98 -16.20
N GLN A 196 -26.09 38.96 -15.66
CA GLN A 196 -24.98 39.61 -16.37
C GLN A 196 -23.86 38.65 -16.69
N PHE A 197 -23.49 37.76 -15.77
CA PHE A 197 -22.44 36.77 -15.97
C PHE A 197 -22.71 35.91 -17.21
N PHE A 198 -23.86 35.23 -17.26
CA PHE A 198 -24.21 34.38 -18.41
C PHE A 198 -24.40 35.19 -19.70
N TRP A 199 -24.99 36.38 -19.60
CA TRP A 199 -25.12 37.24 -20.78
C TRP A 199 -23.75 37.60 -21.36
N ARG A 200 -22.79 38.01 -20.52
CA ARG A 200 -21.43 38.34 -20.92
C ARG A 200 -20.70 37.10 -21.46
N TYR A 201 -20.74 35.98 -20.73
CA TYR A 201 -20.08 34.73 -21.09
C TYR A 201 -20.43 34.29 -22.52
N GLY A 202 -21.72 34.31 -22.86
CA GLY A 202 -22.19 33.94 -24.19
C GLY A 202 -21.75 34.88 -25.33
N ARG A 203 -21.21 36.08 -25.03
CA ARG A 203 -20.68 37.03 -26.03
C ARG A 203 -19.16 37.07 -26.07
N LEU A 204 -18.49 36.34 -25.19
CA LEU A 204 -17.05 36.18 -25.23
C LEU A 204 -16.66 35.28 -26.41
N SER A 205 -15.56 35.63 -27.09
CA SER A 205 -14.94 34.73 -28.05
C SER A 205 -14.40 33.48 -27.34
N ARG A 206 -14.08 32.40 -28.06
CA ARG A 206 -13.47 31.22 -27.44
C ARG A 206 -12.17 31.56 -26.69
N VAL A 207 -11.36 32.47 -27.22
CA VAL A 207 -10.14 32.95 -26.58
C VAL A 207 -10.45 33.72 -25.29
N ASP A 208 -11.46 34.58 -25.31
CA ASP A 208 -11.90 35.31 -24.12
C ASP A 208 -12.60 34.41 -23.08
N ARG A 209 -12.98 33.17 -23.46
CA ARG A 209 -13.42 32.10 -22.54
C ARG A 209 -12.27 31.20 -22.07
N GLY A 210 -11.04 31.49 -22.50
CA GLY A 210 -9.81 30.85 -22.06
C GLY A 210 -9.35 29.67 -22.91
N PHE A 211 -9.92 29.42 -24.10
CA PHE A 211 -9.38 28.43 -25.03
C PHE A 211 -8.08 28.93 -25.68
N ASP A 212 -7.08 28.07 -25.76
CA ASP A 212 -5.85 28.34 -26.48
C ASP A 212 -6.09 28.27 -28.00
N TYR A 213 -6.03 29.41 -28.70
CA TYR A 213 -6.26 29.47 -30.14
C TYR A 213 -5.16 28.79 -30.97
N THR A 214 -3.99 28.56 -30.37
CA THR A 214 -2.86 27.88 -31.01
C THR A 214 -3.01 26.35 -30.97
N ALA A 215 -4.02 25.84 -30.24
CA ALA A 215 -4.46 24.44 -30.25
C ALA A 215 -5.80 24.33 -30.97
N GLN A 216 -5.83 23.62 -32.10
CA GLN A 216 -7.02 23.48 -32.94
C GLN A 216 -7.38 22.01 -33.15
N ALA A 217 -8.63 21.69 -33.44
CA ALA A 217 -9.02 20.31 -33.74
C ALA A 217 -8.34 19.82 -35.03
N ALA A 218 -7.77 18.60 -35.00
CA ALA A 218 -7.19 17.97 -36.17
C ALA A 218 -8.27 17.43 -37.13
N THR A 219 -7.98 17.47 -38.43
CA THR A 219 -8.83 16.82 -39.45
C THR A 219 -8.70 15.30 -39.37
N ASP A 220 -9.69 14.55 -39.84
CA ASP A 220 -9.64 13.08 -39.80
C ASP A 220 -8.47 12.50 -40.60
N LYS A 221 -8.05 13.19 -41.68
CA LYS A 221 -6.83 12.83 -42.40
C LYS A 221 -5.60 12.94 -41.51
N GLN A 222 -5.43 14.05 -40.80
CA GLN A 222 -4.27 14.25 -39.92
C GLN A 222 -4.24 13.26 -38.75
N LYS A 223 -5.41 12.89 -38.23
CA LYS A 223 -5.53 11.81 -37.22
C LYS A 223 -5.01 10.49 -37.76
N GLN A 224 -5.42 10.14 -38.98
CA GLN A 224 -4.96 8.91 -39.66
C GLN A 224 -3.47 8.97 -39.98
N ASP A 225 -2.96 10.12 -40.42
CA ASP A 225 -1.54 10.33 -40.71
C ASP A 225 -0.68 10.11 -39.45
N LEU A 226 -1.09 10.67 -38.29
CA LEU A 226 -0.43 10.44 -37.00
C LEU A 226 -0.45 8.95 -36.59
N ALA A 227 -1.61 8.30 -36.67
CA ALA A 227 -1.75 6.88 -36.33
C ALA A 227 -0.87 6.00 -37.22
N SER A 228 -0.89 6.24 -38.53
CA SER A 228 -0.07 5.51 -39.50
C SER A 228 1.43 5.71 -39.26
N ALA A 229 1.86 6.92 -38.90
CA ALA A 229 3.26 7.20 -38.59
C ALA A 229 3.71 6.44 -37.33
N ILE A 230 2.88 6.37 -36.29
CA ILE A 230 3.16 5.64 -35.05
C ILE A 230 3.20 4.13 -35.30
N ASP A 231 2.24 3.56 -36.03
CA ASP A 231 2.25 2.14 -36.42
C ASP A 231 3.50 1.78 -37.24
N THR A 232 3.88 2.66 -38.17
CA THR A 232 5.10 2.50 -38.96
C THR A 232 6.35 2.52 -38.08
N TYR A 233 6.39 3.41 -37.09
CA TYR A 233 7.51 3.48 -36.14
C TYR A 233 7.60 2.21 -35.27
N LEU A 234 6.47 1.73 -34.75
CA LEU A 234 6.40 0.54 -33.88
C LEU A 234 6.71 -0.78 -34.59
N SER A 235 6.47 -0.86 -35.91
CA SER A 235 6.74 -2.06 -36.72
C SER A 235 8.22 -2.25 -37.10
N GLN A 236 9.11 -1.29 -36.79
CA GLN A 236 10.53 -1.39 -37.08
C GLN A 236 11.27 -2.25 -36.05
N GLU A 237 11.68 -3.48 -36.41
CA GLU A 237 12.35 -4.45 -35.52
C GLU A 237 13.69 -4.00 -34.90
N SER A 238 14.26 -2.87 -35.34
CA SER A 238 15.64 -2.46 -34.99
C SER A 238 15.76 -1.17 -34.16
N SER A 239 14.68 -0.43 -33.90
CA SER A 239 14.71 0.83 -33.15
C SER A 239 14.39 0.63 -31.67
N ARG A 240 14.94 1.50 -30.80
CA ARG A 240 14.45 1.63 -29.42
C ARG A 240 13.01 2.13 -29.47
N VAL A 241 12.15 1.57 -28.62
CA VAL A 241 10.74 1.96 -28.54
C VAL A 241 10.52 2.83 -27.31
N VAL A 242 9.73 3.89 -27.47
CA VAL A 242 9.26 4.70 -26.34
C VAL A 242 8.18 3.89 -25.60
N PRO A 243 8.37 3.52 -24.32
CA PRO A 243 7.37 2.75 -23.60
C PRO A 243 6.00 3.44 -23.57
N GLY A 244 4.92 2.72 -23.92
CA GLY A 244 3.56 3.25 -23.91
C GLY A 244 3.20 4.15 -25.10
N MET A 245 4.06 4.22 -26.13
CA MET A 245 3.82 5.02 -27.34
C MET A 245 2.53 4.62 -28.07
N GLU A 246 2.15 3.34 -28.02
CA GLU A 246 0.90 2.84 -28.58
C GLU A 246 -0.35 3.48 -27.96
N ARG A 247 -0.25 3.95 -26.71
CA ARG A 247 -1.35 4.62 -25.99
C ARG A 247 -1.52 6.09 -26.39
N THR A 248 -0.61 6.64 -27.19
CA THR A 248 -0.69 8.05 -27.61
C THR A 248 -1.76 8.29 -28.69
N VAL A 249 -2.17 7.22 -29.37
CA VAL A 249 -3.29 7.20 -30.31
C VAL A 249 -4.48 6.54 -29.63
N ASP A 250 -5.36 7.36 -29.07
CA ASP A 250 -6.49 6.91 -28.27
C ASP A 250 -7.78 7.58 -28.76
N SER A 251 -8.76 6.77 -29.19
CA SER A 251 -10.04 7.27 -29.71
C SER A 251 -10.82 8.13 -28.71
N ASP A 252 -10.59 7.93 -27.41
CA ASP A 252 -11.27 8.67 -26.35
C ASP A 252 -10.67 10.07 -26.13
N PHE A 253 -9.47 10.32 -26.68
CA PHE A 253 -8.81 11.61 -26.60
C PHE A 253 -8.96 12.44 -27.88
N PRO A 254 -9.29 13.73 -27.76
CA PRO A 254 -9.33 14.62 -28.91
C PRO A 254 -7.94 14.82 -29.52
N CYS A 255 -7.86 14.68 -30.84
CA CYS A 255 -6.65 14.97 -31.60
C CYS A 255 -6.61 16.47 -31.99
N HIS A 256 -5.46 17.09 -31.74
CA HIS A 256 -5.24 18.51 -31.91
C HIS A 256 -4.05 18.81 -32.82
N ILE A 257 -4.06 19.99 -33.44
CA ILE A 257 -2.93 20.62 -34.09
C ILE A 257 -2.43 21.72 -33.16
N LEU A 258 -1.21 21.57 -32.67
CA LEU A 258 -0.53 22.60 -31.88
C LEU A 258 0.36 23.45 -32.78
N THR A 259 0.21 24.77 -32.70
CA THR A 259 1.04 25.73 -33.42
C THR A 259 2.14 26.25 -32.51
N LEU A 260 3.39 26.15 -32.94
CA LEU A 260 4.56 26.71 -32.27
C LEU A 260 5.11 27.84 -33.13
N ALA A 261 5.21 29.04 -32.55
CA ALA A 261 5.93 30.17 -33.15
C ALA A 261 7.36 30.14 -32.61
N ASP A 262 8.33 29.89 -33.49
CA ASP A 262 9.74 29.84 -33.09
C ASP A 262 10.32 31.25 -32.92
N TYR A 263 11.39 31.37 -32.13
CA TYR A 263 12.10 32.64 -31.95
C TYR A 263 12.80 33.15 -33.23
N HIS A 264 12.86 32.33 -34.29
CA HIS A 264 13.44 32.68 -35.58
C HIS A 264 12.39 33.23 -36.58
N GLY A 265 11.14 33.38 -36.15
CA GLY A 265 10.05 33.98 -36.92
C GLY A 265 9.23 33.02 -37.79
N GLY A 266 9.46 31.70 -37.66
CA GLY A 266 8.70 30.64 -38.31
C GLY A 266 7.54 30.12 -37.44
N ALA A 267 6.46 29.69 -38.07
CA ALA A 267 5.39 28.94 -37.41
C ALA A 267 5.40 27.48 -37.89
N ARG A 268 5.30 26.54 -36.94
CA ARG A 268 5.25 25.09 -37.18
C ARG A 268 4.00 24.49 -36.56
N GLN A 269 3.48 23.45 -37.19
CA GLN A 269 2.26 22.77 -36.77
C GLN A 269 2.53 21.29 -36.51
N PHE A 270 2.04 20.82 -35.38
CA PHE A 270 2.27 19.46 -34.90
C PHE A 270 0.94 18.79 -34.57
N VAL A 271 0.72 17.58 -35.08
CA VAL A 271 -0.47 16.79 -34.77
C VAL A 271 -0.19 15.98 -33.52
N VAL A 272 -1.06 16.10 -32.51
CA VAL A 272 -0.97 15.40 -31.21
C VAL A 272 -2.33 14.83 -30.82
N GLN A 273 -2.37 13.80 -29.99
CA GLN A 273 -3.61 13.26 -29.44
C GLN A 273 -3.52 13.09 -27.92
N ARG A 274 -3.25 11.88 -27.40
CA ARG A 274 -3.11 11.65 -25.97
C ARG A 274 -1.66 11.93 -25.53
N PRO A 275 -1.42 12.77 -24.51
CA PRO A 275 -0.08 12.93 -23.96
C PRO A 275 0.38 11.60 -23.35
N PHE A 276 1.61 11.18 -23.63
CA PHE A 276 2.15 9.96 -23.01
C PHE A 276 2.63 10.20 -21.57
N SER A 277 2.81 11.47 -21.19
CA SER A 277 3.03 11.90 -19.81
C SER A 277 2.42 13.29 -19.59
N SER A 278 1.65 13.46 -18.51
CA SER A 278 1.14 14.75 -18.06
C SER A 278 1.24 14.87 -16.54
N SER A 279 1.37 16.09 -16.02
CA SER A 279 1.22 16.36 -14.58
C SER A 279 -0.25 16.65 -14.26
N SER A 280 -0.86 15.85 -13.38
CA SER A 280 -2.23 16.02 -12.89
C SER A 280 -2.34 17.16 -11.84
N THR A 281 -1.84 18.35 -12.16
CA THR A 281 -1.93 19.53 -11.29
C THR A 281 -2.75 20.65 -11.94
N THR A 282 -3.61 21.28 -11.14
CA THR A 282 -4.38 22.48 -11.55
C THR A 282 -3.47 23.69 -11.75
N VAL A 283 -2.43 23.81 -10.91
CA VAL A 283 -1.50 24.94 -10.87
C VAL A 283 -0.06 24.49 -11.11
N GLY A 284 0.83 25.43 -11.38
CA GLY A 284 2.24 25.20 -11.62
C GLY A 284 2.58 25.00 -13.10
N ARG A 285 3.57 24.15 -13.37
CA ARG A 285 4.12 23.95 -14.72
C ARG A 285 3.16 23.22 -15.66
N ALA A 286 2.27 22.39 -15.13
CA ALA A 286 1.24 21.68 -15.91
C ALA A 286 1.80 21.05 -17.21
N THR A 287 2.95 20.39 -17.11
CA THR A 287 3.70 19.88 -18.26
C THR A 287 2.93 18.75 -18.92
N ARG A 288 2.79 18.82 -20.24
CA ARG A 288 2.29 17.76 -21.11
C ARG A 288 3.35 17.39 -22.14
N ALA A 289 3.65 16.11 -22.24
CA ALA A 289 4.60 15.56 -23.18
C ALA A 289 3.88 14.70 -24.21
N TYR A 290 4.09 15.02 -25.49
CA TYR A 290 3.44 14.39 -26.62
C TYR A 290 4.46 13.74 -27.55
N ILE A 291 4.06 12.61 -28.13
CA ILE A 291 4.58 12.18 -29.43
C ILE A 291 3.75 12.91 -30.48
N ALA A 292 4.41 13.66 -31.34
CA ALA A 292 3.76 14.55 -32.29
C ALA A 292 4.25 14.30 -33.71
N LEU A 293 3.37 14.44 -34.70
CA LEU A 293 3.75 14.42 -36.11
C LEU A 293 3.98 15.85 -36.61
N ASP A 294 5.21 16.16 -37.04
CA ASP A 294 5.53 17.42 -37.70
C ASP A 294 4.92 17.43 -39.10
N THR A 295 3.92 18.28 -39.31
CA THR A 295 3.19 18.40 -40.58
C THR A 295 4.05 18.84 -41.76
N THR A 296 5.24 19.41 -41.51
CA THR A 296 6.15 19.89 -42.56
C THR A 296 7.17 18.83 -42.96
N SER A 297 7.77 18.16 -41.97
CA SER A 297 8.81 17.15 -42.21
C SER A 297 8.29 15.73 -42.34
N ASP A 298 7.03 15.48 -41.95
CA ASP A 298 6.40 14.16 -41.89
C ASP A 298 7.20 13.18 -41.02
N GLN A 299 7.70 13.69 -39.89
CA GLN A 299 8.50 12.94 -38.92
C GLN A 299 7.87 13.02 -37.53
N LEU A 300 7.98 11.93 -36.76
CA LEU A 300 7.61 11.93 -35.36
C LEU A 300 8.66 12.66 -34.53
N VAL A 301 8.20 13.50 -33.62
CA VAL A 301 9.01 14.32 -32.73
C VAL A 301 8.44 14.28 -31.31
N PHE A 302 9.26 14.63 -30.33
CA PHE A 302 8.81 14.86 -28.96
C PHE A 302 8.44 16.34 -28.77
N LEU A 303 7.25 16.61 -28.28
CA LEU A 303 6.73 17.96 -28.00
C LEU A 303 6.42 18.10 -26.50
N LYS A 304 7.07 19.07 -25.85
CA LYS A 304 6.84 19.47 -24.45
C LYS A 304 6.03 20.77 -24.43
N ASP A 305 4.84 20.74 -23.84
CA ASP A 305 3.91 21.86 -23.68
C ASP A 305 3.77 22.17 -22.18
N TYR A 306 4.18 23.35 -21.70
CA TYR A 306 4.23 23.63 -20.26
C TYR A 306 4.23 25.13 -19.92
N TRP A 307 3.98 25.44 -18.66
CA TRP A 307 3.91 26.79 -18.11
C TRP A 307 5.19 27.10 -17.31
N ARG A 308 6.10 27.90 -17.88
CA ARG A 308 7.36 28.25 -17.21
C ARG A 308 7.17 29.43 -16.24
N PRO A 309 7.80 29.42 -15.05
CA PRO A 309 7.76 30.57 -14.14
C PRO A 309 8.37 31.82 -14.78
N VAL A 310 7.74 32.97 -14.57
CA VAL A 310 8.24 34.27 -15.00
C VAL A 310 9.05 34.89 -13.86
N GLU A 311 10.36 34.69 -13.88
CA GLU A 311 11.30 35.19 -12.87
C GLU A 311 12.39 36.03 -13.56
N ALA A 312 12.83 37.13 -12.92
CA ALA A 312 13.70 38.13 -13.57
C ALA A 312 15.05 37.60 -14.08
N ARG A 313 15.52 36.46 -13.55
CA ARG A 313 16.82 35.83 -13.89
C ARG A 313 16.69 34.49 -14.61
N ARG A 314 15.47 34.07 -14.95
CA ARG A 314 15.21 32.76 -15.56
C ARG A 314 14.93 32.92 -17.05
N THR A 315 15.85 32.42 -17.85
CA THR A 315 15.78 32.39 -19.32
C THR A 315 14.82 31.30 -19.78
N ALA A 316 14.22 31.43 -20.97
CA ALA A 316 13.43 30.34 -21.53
C ALA A 316 14.32 29.14 -21.87
N GLU A 317 13.86 27.91 -21.65
CA GLU A 317 14.69 26.71 -21.86
C GLU A 317 15.24 26.59 -23.29
N SER A 318 14.45 26.97 -24.30
CA SER A 318 14.91 27.00 -25.70
C SER A 318 16.02 28.03 -25.96
N GLU A 319 16.03 29.16 -25.25
CA GLU A 319 17.13 30.14 -25.30
C GLU A 319 18.38 29.62 -24.55
N VAL A 320 18.20 28.83 -23.49
CA VAL A 320 19.29 28.12 -22.81
C VAL A 320 19.95 27.14 -23.78
N TYR A 321 19.18 26.27 -24.45
CA TYR A 321 19.72 25.37 -25.46
C TYR A 321 20.46 26.11 -26.58
N SER A 322 19.88 27.22 -27.08
CA SER A 322 20.53 28.05 -28.11
C SER A 322 21.89 28.59 -27.63
N SER A 323 21.97 29.02 -26.36
CA SER A 323 23.21 29.53 -25.76
C SER A 323 24.25 28.43 -25.57
N LEU A 324 23.84 27.23 -25.14
CA LEU A 324 24.73 26.10 -24.94
C LEU A 324 25.25 25.54 -26.28
N GLN A 325 24.39 25.49 -27.31
CA GLN A 325 24.79 25.10 -28.67
C GLN A 325 25.78 26.10 -29.27
N GLN A 326 25.58 27.42 -29.09
CA GLN A 326 26.54 28.44 -29.54
C GLN A 326 27.89 28.35 -28.83
N ALA A 327 27.92 27.79 -27.62
CA ALA A 327 29.14 27.54 -26.85
C ALA A 327 29.75 26.15 -27.12
N ASP A 328 29.27 25.43 -28.15
CA ASP A 328 29.74 24.10 -28.55
C ASP A 328 29.70 23.06 -27.40
N VAL A 329 28.73 23.16 -26.50
CA VAL A 329 28.54 22.20 -25.41
C VAL A 329 28.08 20.84 -25.98
N PRO A 330 28.78 19.73 -25.71
CA PRO A 330 28.45 18.41 -26.26
C PRO A 330 27.32 17.72 -25.48
N HIS A 331 26.75 16.66 -26.07
CA HIS A 331 25.75 15.79 -25.43
C HIS A 331 24.51 16.55 -24.92
N LEU A 332 24.00 17.44 -25.78
CA LEU A 332 22.71 18.11 -25.61
C LEU A 332 21.66 17.42 -26.49
N PRO A 333 20.37 17.48 -26.11
CA PRO A 333 19.30 17.09 -27.01
C PRO A 333 19.31 17.95 -28.28
N HIS A 334 18.94 17.33 -29.39
CA HIS A 334 18.70 18.06 -30.62
C HIS A 334 17.32 18.73 -30.57
N VAL A 335 17.30 19.96 -30.09
CA VAL A 335 16.12 20.82 -30.08
C VAL A 335 15.91 21.41 -31.46
N ARG A 336 14.74 21.12 -32.06
CA ARG A 336 14.38 21.61 -33.39
C ARG A 336 13.75 22.99 -33.34
N TYR A 337 12.82 23.19 -32.39
CA TYR A 337 12.04 24.41 -32.28
C TYR A 337 11.70 24.69 -30.81
N GLY A 338 11.55 25.98 -30.46
CA GLY A 338 11.08 26.38 -29.14
C GLY A 338 10.63 27.84 -29.11
N GLY A 339 9.65 28.15 -28.26
CA GLY A 339 9.06 29.47 -28.19
C GLY A 339 7.98 29.63 -27.13
N ASP A 340 7.87 30.86 -26.60
CA ASP A 340 6.71 31.26 -25.78
C ASP A 340 5.45 31.32 -26.67
N VAL A 341 4.33 30.78 -26.18
CA VAL A 341 3.09 30.68 -26.95
C VAL A 341 2.44 32.08 -27.08
N PRO A 342 2.17 32.56 -28.30
CA PRO A 342 1.61 33.89 -28.52
C PRO A 342 0.17 34.00 -27.99
N ASP A 343 -0.20 35.18 -27.50
CA ASP A 343 -1.59 35.51 -27.11
C ASP A 343 -2.24 36.46 -28.15
N VAL A 344 -3.56 36.62 -28.09
CA VAL A 344 -4.30 37.53 -28.99
C VAL A 344 -4.25 38.98 -28.50
N HIS A 345 -4.29 39.17 -27.18
CA HIS A 345 -4.36 40.47 -26.52
C HIS A 345 -3.01 40.89 -25.94
N ASP A 346 -2.19 39.92 -25.55
CA ASP A 346 -0.84 40.12 -25.02
C ASP A 346 0.22 39.53 -25.96
N PRO A 347 1.52 39.87 -25.79
CA PRO A 347 2.58 39.24 -26.58
C PRO A 347 2.63 37.72 -26.42
N PHE A 348 2.34 37.23 -25.22
CA PHE A 348 2.42 35.82 -24.85
C PHE A 348 1.35 35.44 -23.83
N GLN A 349 0.92 34.17 -23.87
CA GLN A 349 -0.05 33.64 -22.91
C GLN A 349 0.57 33.58 -21.51
N THR A 350 0.03 34.35 -20.58
CA THR A 350 0.57 34.53 -19.22
C THR A 350 -0.56 34.45 -18.18
N THR A 351 -0.30 33.85 -17.02
CA THR A 351 -1.24 33.82 -15.90
C THR A 351 -1.40 35.20 -15.27
N ILE A 352 -2.51 35.43 -14.57
CA ILE A 352 -2.80 36.75 -13.96
C ILE A 352 -3.19 36.66 -12.48
N THR A 353 -3.51 35.48 -11.96
CA THR A 353 -3.94 35.32 -10.55
C THR A 353 -2.93 35.90 -9.56
N GLN A 354 -1.63 35.77 -9.83
CA GLN A 354 -0.57 36.33 -9.00
C GLN A 354 -0.60 37.86 -8.91
N ASP A 355 -1.13 38.57 -9.91
CA ASP A 355 -1.18 40.04 -9.91
C ASP A 355 -2.33 40.57 -9.04
N TRP A 356 -3.24 39.68 -8.62
CA TRP A 356 -4.38 40.01 -7.77
C TRP A 356 -4.06 39.89 -6.27
N GLN A 357 -2.96 39.22 -5.92
CA GLN A 357 -2.56 38.97 -4.53
C GLN A 357 -2.26 40.25 -3.72
N GLY A 358 -2.00 41.38 -4.39
CA GLY A 358 -1.63 42.66 -3.76
C GLY A 358 -2.68 43.77 -3.90
N ARG A 359 -3.88 43.48 -4.41
CA ARG A 359 -4.92 44.50 -4.62
C ARG A 359 -5.64 44.84 -3.30
N PRO A 360 -6.07 46.10 -3.09
CA PRO A 360 -6.84 46.47 -1.90
C PRO A 360 -8.09 45.60 -1.73
N GLY A 361 -8.25 44.99 -0.56
CA GLY A 361 -9.40 44.14 -0.22
C GLY A 361 -9.32 42.68 -0.67
N MET A 362 -8.24 42.27 -1.35
CA MET A 362 -7.98 40.87 -1.68
C MET A 362 -7.16 40.21 -0.57
N VAL A 363 -7.48 38.97 -0.24
CA VAL A 363 -6.74 38.09 0.67
C VAL A 363 -6.18 36.92 -0.13
N ARG A 364 -5.02 36.41 0.30
CA ARG A 364 -4.31 35.29 -0.34
C ARG A 364 -4.02 34.20 0.67
N CYS A 365 -3.85 32.97 0.19
CA CYS A 365 -3.43 31.83 1.01
C CYS A 365 -1.90 31.61 1.04
N ALA A 366 -1.16 31.93 -0.04
CA ALA A 366 0.30 31.81 -0.11
C ALA A 366 0.92 32.77 -1.16
N ASP A 367 2.26 32.79 -1.27
CA ASP A 367 2.98 33.51 -2.33
C ASP A 367 2.74 32.87 -3.71
N LEU A 368 2.12 33.62 -4.61
CA LEU A 368 1.82 33.15 -5.97
C LEU A 368 2.89 33.59 -6.97
N LYS A 369 3.25 32.65 -7.86
CA LYS A 369 4.15 32.90 -8.99
C LYS A 369 3.36 33.11 -10.28
N GLY A 370 3.87 33.98 -11.14
CA GLY A 370 3.37 34.13 -12.51
C GLY A 370 4.01 33.10 -13.44
N TYR A 371 3.24 32.63 -14.41
CA TYR A 371 3.68 31.64 -15.40
C TYR A 371 3.39 32.11 -16.82
N ARG A 372 4.24 31.69 -17.75
CA ARG A 372 4.09 31.92 -19.19
C ARG A 372 4.07 30.58 -19.93
N HIS A 373 3.17 30.43 -20.89
CA HIS A 373 3.04 29.21 -21.67
C HIS A 373 4.20 29.08 -22.68
N HIS A 374 4.84 27.91 -22.75
CA HIS A 374 6.02 27.65 -23.55
C HIS A 374 5.94 26.26 -24.21
N ARG A 375 6.47 26.15 -25.43
CA ARG A 375 6.56 24.87 -26.16
C ARG A 375 7.97 24.62 -26.67
N ILE A 376 8.42 23.38 -26.55
CA ILE A 376 9.71 22.91 -27.07
C ILE A 376 9.50 21.61 -27.85
N VAL A 377 10.15 21.51 -29.00
CA VAL A 377 10.13 20.34 -29.88
C VAL A 377 11.55 19.86 -30.12
N GLN A 378 11.77 18.57 -29.90
CA GLN A 378 13.06 17.91 -30.09
C GLN A 378 12.89 16.52 -30.72
N ASP A 379 14.00 15.89 -31.05
CA ASP A 379 14.01 14.48 -31.45
C ASP A 379 13.53 13.56 -30.33
N ILE A 380 13.00 12.40 -30.72
CA ILE A 380 12.55 11.36 -29.80
C ILE A 380 13.75 10.85 -28.98
N ALA A 381 13.55 10.77 -27.68
CA ALA A 381 14.54 10.37 -26.70
C ALA A 381 14.04 9.16 -25.90
N PHE A 382 14.96 8.33 -25.43
CA PHE A 382 14.66 7.13 -24.66
C PHE A 382 15.10 7.30 -23.22
N SER A 383 14.28 6.81 -22.30
CA SER A 383 14.62 6.82 -20.86
C SER A 383 15.91 6.05 -20.61
N LEU A 384 16.71 6.50 -19.65
CA LEU A 384 17.91 5.80 -19.18
C LEU A 384 17.65 4.33 -18.80
N LYS A 385 16.43 4.02 -18.37
CA LYS A 385 15.97 2.66 -18.04
C LYS A 385 16.01 1.68 -19.22
N THR A 386 16.06 2.20 -20.45
CA THR A 386 16.17 1.38 -21.67
C THR A 386 17.61 0.96 -21.97
N ALA A 387 18.58 1.36 -21.14
CA ALA A 387 19.97 0.93 -21.29
C ALA A 387 20.07 -0.60 -21.29
N ARG A 388 20.77 -1.17 -22.29
CA ARG A 388 20.83 -2.63 -22.49
C ARG A 388 21.98 -3.30 -21.73
N SER A 389 22.90 -2.51 -21.18
CA SER A 389 24.03 -2.99 -20.39
C SER A 389 24.54 -1.95 -19.41
N SER A 390 25.27 -2.38 -18.39
CA SER A 390 25.89 -1.49 -17.40
C SER A 390 26.92 -0.57 -18.05
N ARG A 391 27.60 -1.05 -19.10
CA ARG A 391 28.52 -0.25 -19.90
C ARG A 391 27.82 0.92 -20.59
N GLU A 392 26.62 0.68 -21.12
CA GLU A 392 25.80 1.71 -21.77
C GLU A 392 25.33 2.76 -20.76
N LEU A 393 24.87 2.33 -19.57
CA LEU A 393 24.52 3.23 -18.47
C LEU A 393 25.71 4.13 -18.07
N VAL A 394 26.90 3.54 -17.90
CA VAL A 394 28.12 4.29 -17.55
C VAL A 394 28.53 5.26 -18.66
N ALA A 395 28.43 4.85 -19.93
CA ALA A 395 28.70 5.74 -21.06
C ALA A 395 27.74 6.95 -21.08
N ALA A 396 26.46 6.73 -20.77
CA ALA A 396 25.48 7.81 -20.70
C ALA A 396 25.80 8.81 -19.58
N VAL A 397 26.11 8.32 -18.37
CA VAL A 397 26.51 9.18 -17.24
C VAL A 397 27.81 9.93 -17.55
N ARG A 398 28.76 9.29 -18.23
CA ARG A 398 30.01 9.92 -18.68
C ARG A 398 29.77 11.08 -19.64
N ASN A 399 28.87 10.92 -20.60
CA ASN A 399 28.47 12.00 -21.50
C ASN A 399 27.82 13.16 -20.74
N THR A 400 26.95 12.87 -19.77
CA THR A 400 26.35 13.87 -18.89
C THR A 400 27.38 14.67 -18.11
N VAL A 401 28.40 14.03 -17.52
CA VAL A 401 29.48 14.72 -16.81
C VAL A 401 30.27 15.64 -17.77
N GLN A 402 30.52 15.22 -19.01
CA GLN A 402 31.19 16.06 -20.00
C GLN A 402 30.33 17.27 -20.41
N CYS A 403 29.02 17.06 -20.53
CA CYS A 403 28.05 18.12 -20.80
C CYS A 403 28.06 19.17 -19.68
N ILE A 404 27.94 18.74 -18.41
CA ILE A 404 27.99 19.61 -17.23
C ILE A 404 29.30 20.40 -17.18
N ALA A 405 30.44 19.74 -17.40
CA ALA A 405 31.75 20.39 -17.39
C ALA A 405 31.86 21.49 -18.47
N SER A 406 31.39 21.19 -19.69
CA SER A 406 31.45 22.13 -20.81
C SER A 406 30.45 23.28 -20.63
N ALA A 407 29.24 23.00 -20.14
CA ALA A 407 28.23 24.01 -19.81
C ALA A 407 28.71 24.95 -18.70
N HIS A 408 29.36 24.41 -17.67
CA HIS A 408 29.98 25.22 -16.62
C HIS A 408 31.09 26.12 -17.17
N GLY A 409 31.92 25.62 -18.11
CA GLY A 409 32.88 26.43 -18.86
C GLY A 409 32.24 27.53 -19.71
N ALA A 410 31.01 27.32 -20.18
CA ALA A 410 30.16 28.30 -20.84
C ALA A 410 29.34 29.17 -19.86
N ASN A 411 29.63 29.10 -18.56
CA ASN A 411 28.93 29.81 -17.48
C ASN A 411 27.46 29.42 -17.30
N TRP A 412 27.15 28.12 -17.37
CA TRP A 412 25.82 27.57 -17.09
C TRP A 412 25.86 26.45 -16.05
N MET A 413 24.81 26.36 -15.23
CA MET A 413 24.59 25.23 -14.31
C MET A 413 23.20 24.62 -14.55
N HIS A 414 23.08 23.29 -14.40
CA HIS A 414 21.83 22.59 -14.68
C HIS A 414 20.88 22.57 -13.47
N ARG A 415 21.39 22.16 -12.30
CA ARG A 415 20.69 22.16 -10.99
C ARG A 415 19.50 21.22 -10.83
N ASP A 416 19.37 20.22 -11.70
CA ASP A 416 18.29 19.21 -11.63
C ASP A 416 18.71 17.92 -12.35
N VAL A 417 19.93 17.43 -12.08
CA VAL A 417 20.40 16.16 -12.62
C VAL A 417 19.62 15.01 -11.96
N SER A 418 18.94 14.20 -12.77
CA SER A 418 18.09 13.11 -12.30
C SER A 418 18.06 11.95 -13.31
N GLU A 419 17.58 10.77 -12.89
CA GLU A 419 17.37 9.61 -13.78
C GLU A 419 16.47 9.95 -14.99
N ARG A 420 15.50 10.87 -14.82
CA ARG A 420 14.57 11.27 -15.89
C ARG A 420 15.18 12.26 -16.89
N ASN A 421 16.22 12.97 -16.48
CA ASN A 421 16.83 14.04 -17.27
C ASN A 421 18.07 13.55 -18.04
N ILE A 422 18.67 12.42 -17.65
CA ILE A 422 19.66 11.72 -18.47
C ILE A 422 18.90 10.81 -19.43
N MET A 423 19.02 11.08 -20.72
CA MET A 423 18.28 10.37 -21.77
C MET A 423 19.25 9.73 -22.77
N LEU A 424 18.76 8.75 -23.51
CA LEU A 424 19.49 8.07 -24.59
C LEU A 424 18.91 8.48 -25.95
N ASP A 425 19.77 8.61 -26.96
CA ASP A 425 19.34 8.74 -28.35
C ASP A 425 19.12 7.36 -29.02
N GLU A 426 18.76 7.36 -30.30
CA GLU A 426 18.57 6.13 -31.08
C GLU A 426 19.84 5.25 -31.18
N TYR A 427 21.02 5.86 -31.01
CA TYR A 427 22.34 5.21 -31.05
C TYR A 427 22.87 4.85 -29.66
N ALA A 428 22.03 4.92 -28.63
CA ALA A 428 22.40 4.66 -27.24
C ALA A 428 23.47 5.61 -26.67
N GLN A 429 23.60 6.81 -27.22
CA GLN A 429 24.43 7.87 -26.65
C GLN A 429 23.62 8.63 -25.60
N GLY A 430 24.18 8.78 -24.41
CA GLY A 430 23.56 9.58 -23.36
C GLY A 430 23.72 11.08 -23.58
N PHE A 431 22.69 11.84 -23.24
CA PHE A 431 22.70 13.30 -23.22
C PHE A 431 21.88 13.84 -22.05
N LEU A 432 22.11 15.10 -21.68
CA LEU A 432 21.43 15.77 -20.56
C LEU A 432 20.30 16.67 -21.05
N ASN A 433 19.09 16.37 -20.62
CA ASN A 433 17.84 17.04 -21.00
C ASN A 433 17.21 17.84 -19.84
N ASP A 434 16.16 18.62 -20.13
CA ASP A 434 15.37 19.43 -19.17
C ASP A 434 16.16 20.55 -18.47
N TRP A 435 16.71 21.47 -19.28
CA TRP A 435 17.47 22.64 -18.81
C TRP A 435 16.58 23.77 -18.26
N ASP A 436 15.32 23.50 -17.94
CA ASP A 436 14.38 24.48 -17.43
C ASP A 436 14.83 25.13 -16.12
N HIS A 437 15.54 24.39 -15.25
CA HIS A 437 16.07 24.90 -13.98
C HIS A 437 17.45 25.55 -14.08
N ALA A 438 17.99 25.60 -15.30
CA ALA A 438 19.32 26.12 -15.53
C ALA A 438 19.43 27.61 -15.24
N VAL A 439 20.62 28.01 -14.82
CA VAL A 439 20.95 29.42 -14.56
C VAL A 439 22.28 29.78 -15.19
N GLN A 440 22.36 30.99 -15.69
CA GLN A 440 23.60 31.56 -16.19
C GLN A 440 24.41 32.13 -15.03
N LEU A 441 25.66 31.69 -14.91
CA LEU A 441 26.64 32.19 -13.95
C LEU A 441 27.15 33.56 -14.43
N MET A 442 26.96 34.60 -13.61
CA MET A 442 27.49 35.93 -13.90
C MET A 442 28.80 36.15 -13.11
N PRO A 443 29.95 36.37 -13.80
CA PRO A 443 31.22 36.59 -13.12
C PRO A 443 31.18 37.82 -12.20
N GLY A 444 31.49 37.63 -10.91
CA GLY A 444 31.63 38.72 -9.94
C GLY A 444 30.37 39.09 -9.15
N GLU A 445 29.24 38.39 -9.34
CA GLU A 445 28.06 38.52 -8.46
C GLU A 445 28.04 37.40 -7.39
N ASP A 446 27.98 37.76 -6.10
CA ASP A 446 27.71 36.82 -5.00
C ASP A 446 26.20 36.49 -4.96
N VAL A 447 25.73 35.69 -5.92
CA VAL A 447 24.34 35.23 -6.00
C VAL A 447 24.19 33.89 -5.27
N VAL A 448 23.21 33.81 -4.36
CA VAL A 448 22.82 32.53 -3.74
C VAL A 448 21.80 31.84 -4.66
N TYR A 449 22.14 30.65 -5.14
CA TYR A 449 21.23 29.82 -5.92
C TYR A 449 20.47 28.88 -4.98
N PRO A 450 19.15 29.05 -4.81
CA PRO A 450 18.38 28.27 -3.85
C PRO A 450 18.34 26.78 -4.22
N ARG A 451 18.08 25.93 -3.23
CA ARG A 451 17.95 24.48 -3.43
C ARG A 451 16.86 24.16 -4.47
N THR A 452 17.26 23.46 -5.52
CA THR A 452 16.40 22.91 -6.58
C THR A 452 16.94 21.54 -6.95
N GLY A 453 16.05 20.64 -7.38
CA GLY A 453 16.42 19.31 -7.86
C GLY A 453 15.53 18.21 -7.31
N THR A 454 15.60 17.04 -7.94
CA THR A 454 14.92 15.82 -7.48
C THR A 454 15.55 15.30 -6.18
N TRP A 455 14.76 15.19 -5.08
CA TRP A 455 15.22 14.81 -3.74
C TRP A 455 16.19 13.62 -3.72
N GLN A 456 15.81 12.55 -4.44
CA GLN A 456 16.58 11.31 -4.57
C GLN A 456 18.01 11.48 -5.05
N PHE A 457 18.28 12.53 -5.84
CA PHE A 457 19.58 12.74 -6.47
C PHE A 457 20.30 13.99 -5.96
N LEU A 458 19.67 14.79 -5.08
CA LEU A 458 20.34 15.92 -4.45
C LEU A 458 21.61 15.49 -3.71
N SER A 459 22.62 16.36 -3.73
CA SER A 459 23.86 16.17 -2.99
C SER A 459 23.61 16.15 -1.48
N CYS A 460 24.53 15.53 -0.74
CA CYS A 460 24.48 15.51 0.71
C CYS A 460 24.43 16.93 1.30
N ALA A 461 25.21 17.85 0.73
CA ALA A 461 25.29 19.24 1.19
C ALA A 461 23.97 20.00 0.99
N LEU A 462 23.30 19.84 -0.16
CA LEU A 462 22.00 20.48 -0.41
C LEU A 462 20.88 19.88 0.45
N LEU A 463 20.95 18.58 0.75
CA LEU A 463 19.97 17.93 1.62
C LEU A 463 20.11 18.37 3.08
N SER A 464 21.33 18.41 3.60
CA SER A 464 21.57 18.77 5.01
C SER A 464 21.52 20.28 5.25
N SER A 465 21.74 21.11 4.23
CA SER A 465 21.71 22.57 4.35
C SER A 465 20.86 23.20 3.24
N PRO A 466 19.54 23.39 3.45
CA PRO A 466 18.63 23.96 2.46
C PRO A 466 19.03 25.35 1.93
N LYS A 467 19.80 26.10 2.73
CA LYS A 467 20.30 27.45 2.42
C LYS A 467 21.65 27.45 1.70
N LYS A 468 22.27 26.28 1.49
CA LYS A 468 23.50 26.13 0.71
C LYS A 468 23.24 26.58 -0.72
N SER A 469 24.13 27.40 -1.27
CA SER A 469 24.06 27.74 -2.69
C SER A 469 24.41 26.51 -3.52
N HIS A 470 23.57 26.19 -4.51
CA HIS A 470 23.84 25.14 -5.49
C HIS A 470 25.10 25.49 -6.30
N ASP A 471 26.01 24.52 -6.49
CA ASP A 471 27.23 24.63 -7.30
C ASP A 471 27.47 23.39 -8.19
N VAL A 472 28.50 23.42 -9.02
CA VAL A 472 28.81 22.33 -9.98
C VAL A 472 29.16 21.00 -9.30
N LEU A 473 29.69 21.01 -8.07
CA LEU A 473 29.97 19.75 -7.36
C LEU A 473 28.68 19.02 -7.00
N ASP A 474 27.60 19.75 -6.74
CA ASP A 474 26.29 19.14 -6.51
C ASP A 474 25.78 18.40 -7.76
N ASP A 475 25.84 19.03 -8.93
CA ASP A 475 25.44 18.42 -10.21
C ASP A 475 26.29 17.16 -10.50
N LEU A 476 27.59 17.17 -10.15
CA LEU A 476 28.48 16.01 -10.27
C LEU A 476 28.13 14.90 -9.26
N GLU A 477 27.83 15.24 -8.00
CA GLU A 477 27.41 14.26 -7.00
C GLU A 477 26.07 13.63 -7.37
N SER A 478 25.14 14.43 -7.94
CA SER A 478 23.89 13.92 -8.49
C SER A 478 24.11 12.89 -9.60
N CYS A 479 25.10 13.06 -10.48
CA CYS A 479 25.46 12.05 -11.49
C CYS A 479 25.83 10.71 -10.85
N TYR A 480 26.55 10.73 -9.72
CA TYR A 480 26.90 9.52 -8.97
C TYR A 480 25.67 8.86 -8.35
N TRP A 481 24.78 9.63 -7.74
CA TRP A 481 23.53 9.09 -7.18
C TRP A 481 22.62 8.50 -8.24
N VAL A 482 22.52 9.12 -9.42
CA VAL A 482 21.77 8.56 -10.57
C VAL A 482 22.42 7.25 -11.04
N LEU A 483 23.74 7.22 -11.20
CA LEU A 483 24.45 6.01 -11.62
C LEU A 483 24.21 4.86 -10.62
N LEU A 484 24.35 5.11 -9.32
CA LEU A 484 24.14 4.10 -8.29
C LEU A 484 22.68 3.64 -8.25
N PHE A 485 21.73 4.56 -8.28
CA PHE A 485 20.30 4.25 -8.24
C PHE A 485 19.88 3.40 -9.45
N SER A 486 20.22 3.83 -10.67
CA SER A 486 19.90 3.09 -11.88
C SER A 486 20.67 1.76 -11.96
N ALA A 487 21.90 1.70 -11.43
CA ALA A 487 22.64 0.45 -11.30
C ALA A 487 21.87 -0.57 -10.44
N LEU A 488 21.44 -0.16 -9.24
CA LEU A 488 20.71 -1.02 -8.30
C LEU A 488 19.35 -1.48 -8.84
N ARG A 489 18.72 -0.69 -9.72
CA ARG A 489 17.41 -1.01 -10.32
C ARG A 489 17.47 -1.93 -11.53
N HIS A 490 18.51 -1.81 -12.34
CA HIS A 490 18.52 -2.42 -13.67
C HIS A 490 19.62 -3.46 -13.87
N PHE A 491 20.42 -3.73 -12.84
CA PHE A 491 21.50 -4.72 -12.89
C PHE A 491 21.48 -5.60 -11.64
N GLU A 492 21.89 -6.86 -11.80
CA GLU A 492 21.92 -7.85 -10.73
C GLU A 492 22.94 -7.43 -9.65
N SER A 493 22.50 -7.40 -8.40
CA SER A 493 23.30 -6.96 -7.26
C SER A 493 22.85 -7.61 -5.96
N ASN A 494 23.69 -7.52 -4.93
CA ASN A 494 23.36 -7.96 -3.57
C ASN A 494 22.51 -6.93 -2.78
N ALA A 495 21.93 -5.95 -3.46
CA ALA A 495 21.14 -4.89 -2.84
C ALA A 495 19.77 -5.39 -2.37
N LEU A 496 19.38 -5.00 -1.16
CA LEU A 496 18.09 -5.31 -0.56
C LEU A 496 17.13 -4.11 -0.71
N PRO A 497 15.79 -4.30 -0.65
CA PRO A 497 14.83 -3.19 -0.76
C PRO A 497 15.09 -2.02 0.21
N LYS A 498 15.64 -2.30 1.40
CA LYS A 498 16.05 -1.26 2.37
C LYS A 498 17.21 -0.38 1.87
N ASP A 499 18.08 -0.89 1.00
CA ASP A 499 19.24 -0.14 0.49
C ASP A 499 18.77 1.00 -0.45
N PHE A 500 17.52 0.94 -0.95
CA PHE A 500 16.89 2.04 -1.69
C PHE A 500 16.44 3.21 -0.78
N LYS A 501 16.31 3.00 0.53
CA LYS A 501 15.87 4.06 1.47
C LYS A 501 16.85 5.22 1.56
N ILE A 502 18.12 5.00 1.19
CA ILE A 502 19.14 6.05 1.09
C ILE A 502 18.69 7.21 0.18
N PHE A 503 17.90 6.92 -0.86
CA PHE A 503 17.47 7.92 -1.84
C PHE A 503 16.26 8.72 -1.34
N ASP A 504 15.38 8.14 -0.52
CA ASP A 504 14.13 8.77 -0.08
C ASP A 504 14.18 9.28 1.38
N HIS A 505 15.35 9.28 2.01
CA HIS A 505 15.52 9.63 3.43
C HIS A 505 15.26 11.11 3.75
N TYR A 506 14.53 11.37 4.84
CA TYR A 506 14.34 12.67 5.48
C TYR A 506 14.83 12.62 6.94
N ASP A 507 15.41 13.70 7.46
CA ASP A 507 15.83 13.77 8.87
C ASP A 507 14.64 14.21 9.76
N ASP A 508 14.23 13.37 10.72
CA ASP A 508 13.05 13.58 11.61
C ASP A 508 13.20 14.72 12.65
N SER A 509 14.18 15.62 12.49
CA SER A 509 14.51 16.64 13.50
C SER A 509 14.25 18.06 13.00
N ASN A 510 13.00 18.53 13.11
CA ASN A 510 12.64 19.87 13.62
C ASN A 510 11.16 20.19 13.32
N ASP A 511 10.28 19.98 14.30
CA ASP A 511 8.88 20.44 14.31
C ASP A 511 8.71 21.98 14.26
N LEU A 512 9.79 22.74 14.00
CA LEU A 512 9.83 24.20 14.05
C LEU A 512 10.51 24.86 12.84
N SER A 513 10.95 24.12 11.81
CA SER A 513 11.50 24.70 10.58
C SER A 513 10.70 24.31 9.35
N GLU A 514 10.26 25.30 8.56
CA GLU A 514 9.50 25.11 7.30
C GLU A 514 10.29 24.37 6.20
N ASP A 515 11.60 24.23 6.32
CA ASP A 515 12.47 23.60 5.31
C ASP A 515 12.79 22.13 5.64
N MET A 516 12.38 21.20 4.77
CA MET A 516 12.75 19.77 4.89
C MET A 516 14.26 19.56 4.77
N THR A 517 14.85 18.73 5.63
CA THR A 517 16.28 18.38 5.65
C THR A 517 16.51 16.87 5.52
N GLY A 518 17.70 16.45 5.08
CA GLY A 518 18.03 15.04 4.87
C GLY A 518 19.51 14.80 4.58
N GLY A 519 19.79 13.69 3.90
CA GLY A 519 21.14 13.37 3.40
C GLY A 519 22.05 12.65 4.40
N SER A 520 21.63 12.48 5.65
CA SER A 520 22.38 11.73 6.68
C SER A 520 22.67 10.28 6.26
N GLN A 521 21.74 9.57 5.62
CA GLN A 521 22.00 8.23 5.08
C GLN A 521 22.95 8.21 3.89
N LYS A 522 22.86 9.19 2.98
CA LYS A 522 23.81 9.36 1.87
C LYS A 522 25.22 9.62 2.37
N MET A 523 25.36 10.51 3.35
CA MET A 523 26.59 10.73 4.08
C MET A 523 27.07 9.43 4.74
N GLY A 524 26.19 8.72 5.45
CA GLY A 524 26.50 7.43 6.05
C GLY A 524 27.09 6.44 5.04
N PHE A 525 26.50 6.33 3.85
CA PHE A 525 27.00 5.47 2.77
C PHE A 525 28.35 5.92 2.21
N LEU A 526 28.57 7.23 2.04
CA LEU A 526 29.87 7.75 1.59
C LEU A 526 30.98 7.51 2.62
N PHE A 527 30.69 7.53 3.93
CA PHE A 527 31.72 7.36 4.96
C PHE A 527 31.91 5.91 5.42
N TRP A 528 30.82 5.15 5.54
CA TRP A 528 30.74 3.79 6.06
C TRP A 528 29.87 2.90 5.15
N PRO A 529 30.32 2.61 3.91
CA PRO A 529 29.51 1.88 2.95
C PRO A 529 29.26 0.44 3.40
N LYS A 530 28.02 -0.02 3.22
CA LYS A 530 27.74 -1.44 3.03
C LYS A 530 28.32 -1.86 1.68
N ARG A 531 28.97 -3.03 1.61
CA ARG A 531 29.55 -3.53 0.35
C ARG A 531 28.44 -3.95 -0.61
N LEU A 532 28.12 -3.07 -1.57
CA LEU A 532 27.27 -3.39 -2.71
C LEU A 532 28.15 -4.03 -3.80
N CYS A 533 27.73 -5.19 -4.31
CA CYS A 533 28.41 -5.92 -5.37
C CYS A 533 27.44 -6.16 -6.53
N PHE A 534 27.92 -5.96 -7.74
CA PHE A 534 27.27 -6.26 -9.01
C PHE A 534 28.03 -7.38 -9.73
N ASP A 535 27.35 -8.11 -10.61
CA ASP A 535 28.02 -9.14 -11.44
C ASP A 535 29.07 -8.52 -12.37
N SER A 536 28.90 -7.25 -12.73
CA SER A 536 29.84 -6.46 -13.52
C SER A 536 30.96 -5.90 -12.64
N LYS A 537 32.12 -6.58 -12.64
CA LYS A 537 33.32 -6.11 -11.94
C LYS A 537 33.79 -4.69 -12.35
N PRO A 538 33.75 -4.29 -13.64
CA PRO A 538 34.06 -2.91 -14.02
C PRO A 538 33.14 -1.87 -13.39
N LEU A 539 31.85 -2.19 -13.21
CA LEU A 539 30.87 -1.33 -12.55
C LEU A 539 31.16 -1.21 -11.05
N ASP A 540 31.44 -2.32 -10.37
CA ASP A 540 31.84 -2.35 -8.95
C ASP A 540 33.04 -1.45 -8.68
N ASP A 541 34.12 -1.65 -9.44
CA ASP A 541 35.38 -0.92 -9.28
C ASP A 541 35.18 0.59 -9.54
N LEU A 542 34.30 0.95 -10.48
CA LEU A 542 33.97 2.35 -10.79
C LEU A 542 33.17 3.01 -9.68
N LEU A 543 32.09 2.36 -9.21
CA LEU A 543 31.23 2.90 -8.15
C LEU A 543 32.02 3.16 -6.87
N GLU A 544 32.91 2.24 -6.49
CA GLU A 544 33.76 2.40 -5.31
C GLU A 544 34.77 3.56 -5.47
N ARG A 545 35.39 3.70 -6.66
CA ARG A 545 36.30 4.85 -6.93
C ARG A 545 35.55 6.18 -6.87
N LEU A 546 34.37 6.27 -7.48
CA LEU A 546 33.53 7.48 -7.43
C LEU A 546 33.08 7.81 -6.01
N ARG A 547 32.67 6.79 -5.23
CA ARG A 547 32.29 6.94 -3.82
C ARG A 547 33.43 7.54 -2.99
N GLN A 548 34.66 7.07 -3.17
CA GLN A 548 35.84 7.60 -2.49
C GLN A 548 36.10 9.07 -2.86
N THR A 549 35.90 9.43 -4.13
CA THR A 549 36.00 10.82 -4.60
C THR A 549 34.96 11.73 -3.92
N PHE A 550 33.68 11.35 -3.92
CA PHE A 550 32.64 12.17 -3.29
C PHE A 550 32.72 12.19 -1.77
N LYS A 551 33.18 11.10 -1.13
CA LYS A 551 33.54 11.12 0.31
C LYS A 551 34.54 12.23 0.62
N LEU A 552 35.59 12.39 -0.20
CA LEU A 552 36.57 13.45 -0.02
C LEU A 552 35.92 14.82 -0.19
N TYR A 553 35.10 15.02 -1.22
CA TYR A 553 34.41 16.29 -1.47
C TYR A 553 33.46 16.69 -0.35
N CYS A 554 32.68 15.75 0.20
CA CYS A 554 31.85 15.99 1.38
C CYS A 554 32.69 16.38 2.61
N SER A 555 33.86 15.77 2.79
CA SER A 555 34.75 16.07 3.93
C SER A 555 35.30 17.51 3.88
N PHE A 556 35.49 18.08 2.68
CA PHE A 556 35.95 19.46 2.52
C PHE A 556 34.84 20.50 2.74
N GLY A 557 33.57 20.11 2.68
CA GLY A 557 32.41 21.00 2.84
C GLY A 557 31.89 21.17 4.28
N ALA A 558 32.31 20.31 5.21
CA ALA A 558 31.76 20.25 6.58
C ALA A 558 32.32 21.31 7.55
N ASP A 559 33.49 21.88 7.26
CA ASP A 559 34.07 22.97 8.05
C ASP A 559 33.56 24.32 7.54
N GLY A 560 32.49 24.82 8.15
CA GLY A 560 31.83 26.10 7.84
C GLY A 560 32.66 27.38 8.06
N GLY A 561 33.94 27.41 7.67
CA GLY A 561 34.86 28.52 7.97
C GLY A 561 35.98 28.81 6.97
N SER A 562 36.16 28.08 5.87
CA SER A 562 37.08 28.51 4.81
C SER A 562 36.66 27.98 3.44
N ARG A 563 36.36 28.90 2.51
CA ARG A 563 36.23 28.62 1.07
C ARG A 563 37.59 28.14 0.55
N CYS A 564 37.91 26.86 0.73
CA CYS A 564 38.83 26.21 -0.20
C CYS A 564 38.07 26.07 -1.53
N PRO A 565 38.58 26.62 -2.65
CA PRO A 565 37.92 26.44 -3.93
C PRO A 565 37.83 24.93 -4.20
N ALA A 566 36.70 24.49 -4.75
CA ALA A 566 36.60 23.18 -5.38
C ALA A 566 37.87 22.96 -6.23
N PRO A 567 38.46 21.74 -6.26
CA PRO A 567 39.56 21.48 -7.17
C PRO A 567 39.14 21.96 -8.55
N GLN A 568 39.92 22.86 -9.18
CA GLN A 568 39.55 23.51 -10.45
C GLN A 568 39.19 22.49 -11.55
N ASP A 569 39.55 21.22 -11.36
CA ASP A 569 39.39 20.10 -12.28
C ASP A 569 38.57 18.93 -11.69
N ALA A 570 37.65 19.17 -10.75
CA ALA A 570 36.85 18.10 -10.12
C ALA A 570 36.13 17.20 -11.14
N TRP A 571 35.53 17.79 -12.17
CA TRP A 571 34.93 17.06 -13.29
C TRP A 571 35.95 16.28 -14.12
N ALA A 572 37.18 16.77 -14.29
CA ALA A 572 38.21 16.09 -15.07
C ALA A 572 38.63 14.77 -14.39
N HIS A 573 38.70 14.77 -13.07
CA HIS A 573 38.95 13.55 -12.31
C HIS A 573 37.79 12.55 -12.44
N VAL A 574 36.54 12.99 -12.28
CA VAL A 574 35.36 12.12 -12.44
C VAL A 574 35.28 11.55 -13.87
N LEU A 575 35.53 12.37 -14.90
CA LEU A 575 35.60 11.92 -16.29
C LEU A 575 36.69 10.87 -16.50
N GLN A 576 37.88 11.08 -15.93
CA GLN A 576 38.97 10.11 -16.01
C GLN A 576 38.57 8.76 -15.38
N LEU A 577 37.89 8.76 -14.23
CA LEU A 577 37.42 7.53 -13.59
C LEU A 577 36.46 6.74 -14.51
N LEU A 578 35.54 7.46 -15.16
CA LEU A 578 34.56 6.89 -16.09
C LEU A 578 35.23 6.39 -17.38
N ASP A 579 36.15 7.16 -17.96
CA ASP A 579 36.91 6.78 -19.15
C ASP A 579 37.80 5.55 -18.89
N ASP A 580 38.49 5.51 -17.75
CA ASP A 580 39.28 4.35 -17.32
C ASP A 580 38.38 3.09 -17.25
N ALA A 581 37.19 3.19 -16.66
CA ALA A 581 36.27 2.06 -16.55
C ALA A 581 35.76 1.60 -17.92
N LEU A 582 35.36 2.53 -18.80
CA LEU A 582 34.86 2.24 -20.15
C LEU A 582 35.94 1.65 -21.09
N SER A 583 37.22 1.93 -20.82
CA SER A 583 38.37 1.41 -21.58
C SER A 583 38.69 -0.06 -21.29
N ARG A 584 38.13 -0.61 -20.20
CA ARG A 584 38.34 -2.01 -19.83
C ARG A 584 37.69 -2.96 -20.83
N SER A 585 38.26 -4.15 -20.99
CA SER A 585 37.77 -5.18 -21.91
C SER A 585 36.87 -6.24 -21.24
N ASP A 586 36.76 -6.23 -19.91
CA ASP A 586 36.05 -7.23 -19.11
C ASP A 586 34.60 -6.86 -18.77
N TRP A 587 33.94 -6.03 -19.60
CA TRP A 587 32.50 -5.76 -19.48
C TRP A 587 31.67 -6.95 -19.98
N PRO A 588 30.54 -7.28 -19.32
CA PRO A 588 29.58 -8.22 -19.86
C PRO A 588 28.95 -7.69 -21.17
N LEU A 589 28.57 -8.60 -22.07
CA LEU A 589 27.93 -8.24 -23.34
C LEU A 589 26.50 -7.69 -23.15
N SER A 590 25.78 -8.23 -22.17
CA SER A 590 24.44 -7.81 -21.74
C SER A 590 24.24 -8.30 -20.31
N ASP A 591 23.88 -7.39 -19.41
CA ASP A 591 23.68 -7.65 -17.97
C ASP A 591 22.48 -6.88 -17.40
N ALA A 592 21.69 -6.23 -18.26
CA ALA A 592 20.46 -5.59 -17.85
C ALA A 592 19.41 -6.64 -17.44
N VAL A 593 18.76 -6.40 -16.30
CA VAL A 593 17.67 -7.20 -15.76
C VAL A 593 16.38 -6.38 -15.70
N ALA A 594 15.22 -7.04 -15.59
CA ALA A 594 13.95 -6.35 -15.35
C ALA A 594 14.02 -5.55 -14.04
N ASP A 595 13.34 -4.39 -13.99
CA ASP A 595 13.42 -3.43 -12.88
C ASP A 595 13.22 -4.11 -11.51
N SER A 596 14.24 -3.96 -10.64
CA SER A 596 14.28 -4.54 -9.29
C SER A 596 13.13 -4.19 -8.40
N CYS A 597 12.54 -3.03 -8.68
CA CYS A 597 11.49 -2.45 -7.87
C CYS A 597 10.10 -2.77 -8.42
N LEU A 598 9.99 -3.28 -9.66
CA LEU A 598 8.74 -3.74 -10.29
C LEU A 598 8.57 -5.25 -10.21
N GLN A 599 9.67 -5.99 -10.08
CA GLN A 599 9.59 -7.25 -9.39
C GLN A 599 9.12 -6.90 -7.98
N THR A 600 7.93 -7.37 -7.61
CA THR A 600 7.53 -7.33 -6.20
C THR A 600 8.73 -7.81 -5.38
N ALA A 601 8.94 -7.26 -4.18
CA ALA A 601 10.00 -7.78 -3.32
C ALA A 601 9.99 -9.32 -3.24
N ASP A 602 8.80 -9.89 -3.44
CA ASP A 602 8.44 -11.29 -3.59
C ASP A 602 9.07 -12.05 -4.79
N GLU A 603 9.30 -11.45 -5.97
CA GLU A 603 9.91 -12.13 -7.13
C GLU A 603 11.45 -12.18 -7.08
N ARG A 604 12.14 -11.18 -6.51
CA ARG A 604 13.61 -11.26 -6.31
C ARG A 604 14.01 -12.08 -5.09
N LEU A 605 13.21 -12.02 -4.03
CA LEU A 605 13.35 -12.92 -2.87
C LEU A 605 13.01 -14.38 -3.22
N SER A 606 12.35 -14.64 -4.36
CA SER A 606 11.99 -16.01 -4.77
C SER A 606 13.21 -16.87 -5.17
N SER A 607 14.30 -16.26 -5.68
CA SER A 607 15.37 -17.01 -6.35
C SER A 607 16.60 -17.31 -5.48
N SER A 608 16.91 -16.50 -4.46
CA SER A 608 18.06 -16.78 -3.59
C SER A 608 17.86 -16.24 -2.18
N LEU A 609 17.80 -17.16 -1.22
CA LEU A 609 17.76 -16.93 0.23
C LEU A 609 16.52 -16.18 0.73
N LEU A 610 15.52 -16.93 1.22
CA LEU A 610 14.87 -16.72 2.53
C LEU A 610 13.70 -17.70 2.71
N GLY A 611 13.69 -18.35 3.87
CA GLY A 611 12.75 -19.37 4.32
C GLY A 611 11.32 -18.88 4.57
N TRP A 612 10.61 -19.60 5.45
CA TRP A 612 9.26 -19.32 5.96
C TRP A 612 8.98 -17.85 6.35
N GLN A 613 10.01 -17.02 6.47
CA GLN A 613 9.94 -15.56 6.55
C GLN A 613 9.16 -14.89 5.41
N SER A 614 9.22 -15.38 4.17
CA SER A 614 8.38 -14.86 3.08
C SER A 614 6.89 -15.11 3.37
N LEU A 615 6.55 -16.29 3.88
CA LEU A 615 5.17 -16.65 4.25
C LEU A 615 4.67 -15.93 5.51
N LEU A 616 5.56 -15.59 6.45
CA LEU A 616 5.23 -14.70 7.56
C LEU A 616 5.13 -13.24 7.14
N VAL A 617 5.84 -12.76 6.12
CA VAL A 617 5.54 -11.43 5.56
C VAL A 617 4.21 -11.46 4.78
N ARG A 618 3.89 -12.58 4.12
CA ARG A 618 2.59 -12.80 3.45
C ARG A 618 1.42 -12.90 4.43
N GLY A 619 1.52 -13.68 5.49
CA GLY A 619 0.50 -13.75 6.56
C GLY A 619 0.38 -12.47 7.39
N TRP A 620 1.26 -11.50 7.18
CA TRP A 620 1.26 -10.19 7.81
C TRP A 620 1.14 -9.06 6.79
N GLY A 621 0.79 -9.36 5.53
CA GLY A 621 0.58 -8.31 4.55
C GLY A 621 0.28 -8.62 3.07
N GLU A 622 0.13 -9.88 2.66
CA GLU A 622 -0.39 -10.24 1.33
C GLU A 622 -1.57 -11.19 1.50
N THR A 623 -2.75 -10.65 1.25
CA THR A 623 -4.02 -11.35 1.37
C THR A 623 -4.15 -12.46 0.32
N GLU A 624 -4.73 -13.62 0.68
CA GLU A 624 -4.99 -14.69 -0.30
C GLU A 624 -6.16 -14.31 -1.23
N ASN A 625 -6.23 -14.91 -2.42
CA ASN A 625 -7.44 -14.77 -3.25
C ASN A 625 -8.62 -15.39 -2.51
N GLY A 626 -9.75 -14.68 -2.42
CA GLY A 626 -10.93 -15.21 -1.74
C GLY A 626 -11.49 -16.46 -2.41
N GLU A 627 -11.83 -17.46 -1.61
CA GLU A 627 -12.46 -18.70 -2.08
C GLU A 627 -13.94 -18.48 -2.40
N TRP A 628 -14.49 -19.24 -3.34
CA TRP A 628 -15.90 -19.14 -3.70
C TRP A 628 -16.79 -19.62 -2.54
N LEU A 629 -17.98 -19.04 -2.35
CA LEU A 629 -18.93 -19.52 -1.34
C LEU A 629 -19.31 -20.99 -1.54
N THR A 630 -19.40 -21.45 -2.80
CA THR A 630 -19.60 -22.86 -3.14
C THR A 630 -18.43 -23.73 -2.68
N GLU A 631 -17.20 -23.24 -2.85
CA GLU A 631 -15.99 -23.93 -2.40
C GLU A 631 -15.94 -24.04 -0.87
N LEU A 632 -16.25 -22.95 -0.15
CA LEU A 632 -16.37 -22.98 1.32
C LEU A 632 -17.46 -23.96 1.80
N ALA A 633 -18.61 -24.03 1.11
CA ALA A 633 -19.66 -24.99 1.41
C ALA A 633 -19.22 -26.44 1.16
N MET A 634 -18.46 -26.70 0.09
CA MET A 634 -17.85 -28.01 -0.19
C MET A 634 -16.81 -28.40 0.86
N CYS A 635 -15.93 -27.48 1.27
CA CYS A 635 -14.99 -27.68 2.38
C CYS A 635 -15.74 -28.06 3.66
N GLY A 636 -16.83 -27.36 3.97
CA GLY A 636 -17.68 -27.65 5.12
C GLY A 636 -18.32 -29.03 5.08
N LEU A 637 -18.84 -29.47 3.91
CA LEU A 637 -19.36 -30.82 3.72
C LEU A 637 -18.26 -31.89 3.89
N SER A 638 -17.10 -31.67 3.28
CA SER A 638 -15.95 -32.57 3.38
C SER A 638 -15.52 -32.74 4.84
N ALA A 639 -15.42 -31.63 5.58
CA ALA A 639 -15.09 -31.63 7.00
C ALA A 639 -16.17 -32.33 7.85
N GLU A 640 -17.46 -32.13 7.55
CA GLU A 640 -18.55 -32.80 8.25
C GLU A 640 -18.48 -34.33 8.08
N ILE A 641 -18.29 -34.81 6.85
CA ILE A 641 -18.14 -36.24 6.58
C ILE A 641 -16.90 -36.79 7.30
N ARG A 642 -15.76 -36.11 7.17
CA ARG A 642 -14.49 -36.51 7.79
C ARG A 642 -14.49 -36.43 9.32
N SER A 643 -15.45 -35.73 9.92
CA SER A 643 -15.61 -35.71 11.38
C SER A 643 -16.09 -37.06 11.96
N SER A 644 -16.70 -37.92 11.13
CA SER A 644 -17.11 -39.28 11.52
C SER A 644 -15.91 -40.22 11.61
N ARG A 645 -15.73 -40.94 12.71
CA ARG A 645 -14.56 -41.83 12.91
C ARG A 645 -14.38 -42.91 11.83
N THR A 646 -15.47 -43.33 11.19
CA THR A 646 -15.47 -44.41 10.19
C THR A 646 -15.44 -43.89 8.75
N TRP A 647 -15.36 -42.57 8.55
CA TRP A 647 -15.42 -41.95 7.22
C TRP A 647 -14.45 -42.61 6.21
N SER A 648 -13.23 -42.90 6.66
CA SER A 648 -12.14 -43.46 5.84
C SER A 648 -12.36 -44.92 5.41
N THR A 649 -13.32 -45.62 6.00
CA THR A 649 -13.75 -46.96 5.55
C THR A 649 -15.09 -46.89 4.84
N ASP A 650 -15.96 -46.01 5.32
CA ASP A 650 -17.32 -45.83 4.83
C ASP A 650 -17.33 -45.27 3.40
N TYR A 651 -16.38 -44.40 3.04
CA TYR A 651 -16.30 -43.84 1.68
C TYR A 651 -15.99 -44.88 0.60
N LEU A 652 -15.54 -46.09 0.97
CA LEU A 652 -15.30 -47.21 0.05
C LEU A 652 -16.58 -48.03 -0.23
N ASP A 653 -17.61 -47.89 0.61
CA ASP A 653 -18.89 -48.58 0.45
C ASP A 653 -19.81 -47.76 -0.47
N ASN A 654 -20.17 -48.33 -1.62
CA ASN A 654 -21.06 -47.68 -2.57
C ASN A 654 -22.46 -47.39 -2.00
N GLU A 655 -22.98 -48.21 -1.08
CA GLU A 655 -24.29 -47.94 -0.46
C GLU A 655 -24.23 -46.72 0.45
N VAL A 656 -23.14 -46.55 1.19
CA VAL A 656 -22.93 -45.38 2.06
C VAL A 656 -22.68 -44.12 1.24
N ARG A 657 -21.89 -44.21 0.17
CA ARG A 657 -21.69 -43.10 -0.79
C ARG A 657 -23.03 -42.65 -1.39
N ASP A 658 -23.86 -43.59 -1.85
CA ASP A 658 -25.19 -43.29 -2.42
C ASP A 658 -26.14 -42.68 -1.38
N GLU A 659 -26.04 -43.08 -0.11
CA GLU A 659 -26.76 -42.43 0.99
C GLU A 659 -26.26 -41.00 1.23
N TRP A 660 -24.94 -40.75 1.28
CA TRP A 660 -24.39 -39.41 1.45
C TRP A 660 -24.79 -38.48 0.29
N ILE A 661 -24.76 -38.97 -0.95
CA ILE A 661 -25.25 -38.21 -2.11
C ILE A 661 -26.72 -37.84 -1.91
N ARG A 662 -27.56 -38.81 -1.53
CA ARG A 662 -29.00 -38.58 -1.33
C ARG A 662 -29.32 -37.65 -0.16
N VAL A 663 -28.52 -37.69 0.91
CA VAL A 663 -28.71 -36.88 2.12
C VAL A 663 -28.19 -35.46 1.95
N HIS A 664 -27.15 -35.24 1.13
CA HIS A 664 -26.49 -33.94 1.04
C HIS A 664 -26.73 -33.21 -0.28
N ALA A 665 -27.06 -33.91 -1.37
CA ALA A 665 -27.42 -33.24 -2.62
C ALA A 665 -28.72 -32.43 -2.43
N ASP A 666 -28.76 -31.26 -3.04
CA ASP A 666 -29.88 -30.32 -3.02
C ASP A 666 -30.27 -29.81 -1.61
N HIS A 667 -29.42 -30.04 -0.61
CA HIS A 667 -29.60 -29.51 0.75
C HIS A 667 -28.83 -28.19 0.90
N ALA A 668 -29.50 -27.17 1.42
CA ALA A 668 -28.88 -25.88 1.71
C ALA A 668 -27.92 -25.98 2.90
N ARG A 669 -26.70 -25.46 2.72
CA ARG A 669 -25.65 -25.35 3.73
C ARG A 669 -25.37 -23.89 4.03
N THR A 670 -25.30 -23.54 5.31
CA THR A 670 -25.01 -22.19 5.74
C THR A 670 -23.51 -21.95 5.78
N VAL A 671 -23.04 -20.96 5.03
CA VAL A 671 -21.68 -20.42 5.06
C VAL A 671 -21.70 -19.12 5.85
N GLU A 672 -20.87 -19.02 6.88
CA GLU A 672 -20.73 -17.79 7.67
C GLU A 672 -19.88 -16.77 6.90
N THR A 673 -20.41 -15.57 6.69
CA THR A 673 -19.72 -14.49 5.98
C THR A 673 -19.75 -13.19 6.78
N PRO A 674 -18.84 -12.24 6.53
CA PRO A 674 -18.85 -10.93 7.18
C PRO A 674 -20.16 -10.16 6.96
N SER A 675 -20.85 -10.45 5.86
CA SER A 675 -22.12 -9.84 5.47
C SER A 675 -23.35 -10.56 6.07
N GLY A 676 -23.14 -11.61 6.86
CA GLY A 676 -24.16 -12.48 7.44
C GLY A 676 -24.15 -13.90 6.87
N PRO A 677 -24.90 -14.85 7.46
CA PRO A 677 -24.96 -16.23 7.01
C PRO A 677 -25.63 -16.33 5.62
N ILE A 678 -25.00 -17.07 4.70
CA ILE A 678 -25.50 -17.30 3.34
C ILE A 678 -25.75 -18.79 3.13
N ASN A 679 -26.91 -19.15 2.60
CA ASN A 679 -27.25 -20.54 2.30
C ASN A 679 -26.86 -20.90 0.86
N ILE A 680 -26.02 -21.92 0.71
CA ILE A 680 -25.55 -22.45 -0.56
C ILE A 680 -26.10 -23.86 -0.74
N VAL A 681 -26.74 -24.13 -1.88
CA VAL A 681 -27.23 -25.46 -2.24
C VAL A 681 -26.17 -26.15 -3.09
N LEU A 682 -25.71 -27.32 -2.65
CA LEU A 682 -24.77 -28.14 -3.41
C LEU A 682 -25.57 -29.15 -4.25
N ASP A 683 -25.48 -29.03 -5.57
CA ASP A 683 -26.07 -30.03 -6.48
C ASP A 683 -25.29 -31.37 -6.42
N ARG A 684 -25.80 -32.38 -7.13
CA ARG A 684 -25.20 -33.72 -7.14
C ARG A 684 -23.73 -33.75 -7.56
N LYS A 685 -23.31 -32.96 -8.57
CA LYS A 685 -21.91 -32.99 -9.03
C LYS A 685 -20.94 -32.45 -7.97
N HIS A 686 -21.36 -31.47 -7.16
CA HIS A 686 -20.55 -30.97 -6.06
C HIS A 686 -20.39 -32.02 -4.97
N VAL A 687 -21.48 -32.70 -4.62
CA VAL A 687 -21.45 -33.76 -3.61
C VAL A 687 -20.64 -34.96 -4.10
N ASP A 688 -20.79 -35.37 -5.36
CA ASP A 688 -19.99 -36.42 -6.00
C ASP A 688 -18.49 -36.07 -5.93
N TYR A 689 -18.11 -34.84 -6.28
CA TYR A 689 -16.72 -34.37 -6.15
C TYR A 689 -16.22 -34.46 -4.71
N VAL A 690 -17.00 -33.98 -3.73
CA VAL A 690 -16.63 -34.03 -2.30
C VAL A 690 -16.47 -35.47 -1.81
N ILE A 691 -17.25 -36.41 -2.34
CA ILE A 691 -17.15 -37.83 -1.97
C ILE A 691 -15.96 -38.50 -2.67
N ASP A 692 -15.63 -38.10 -3.90
CA ASP A 692 -14.46 -38.59 -4.63
C ASP A 692 -13.14 -38.08 -4.02
N GLU A 693 -13.07 -36.81 -3.59
CA GLU A 693 -11.88 -36.24 -2.93
C GLU A 693 -11.55 -36.92 -1.58
N LEU A 694 -12.51 -37.61 -0.95
CA LEU A 694 -12.26 -38.39 0.26
C LEU A 694 -11.18 -39.45 0.02
N SER A 695 -11.02 -39.94 -1.22
CA SER A 695 -9.91 -40.83 -1.57
C SER A 695 -8.54 -40.16 -1.41
N GLY A 696 -8.40 -38.90 -1.82
CA GLY A 696 -7.19 -38.09 -1.64
C GLY A 696 -6.94 -37.78 -0.17
N TYR A 697 -7.98 -37.39 0.58
CA TYR A 697 -7.84 -37.20 2.02
C TYR A 697 -7.47 -38.50 2.74
N ALA A 698 -8.01 -39.64 2.31
CA ALA A 698 -7.67 -40.95 2.87
C ALA A 698 -6.21 -41.32 2.60
N ALA A 699 -5.70 -40.99 1.40
CA ALA A 699 -4.28 -41.16 1.04
C ALA A 699 -3.34 -40.22 1.82
N LEU A 700 -3.80 -39.01 2.14
CA LEU A 700 -3.06 -38.03 2.96
C LEU A 700 -2.97 -38.40 4.45
N ARG A 701 -3.81 -39.31 4.96
CA ARG A 701 -3.82 -39.66 6.39
C ARG A 701 -2.48 -40.24 6.79
N ASP A 702 -1.89 -39.64 7.81
CA ASP A 702 -0.74 -40.20 8.49
C ASP A 702 -1.22 -41.24 9.51
N HIS A 703 -1.44 -42.46 9.03
CA HIS A 703 -1.86 -43.58 9.89
C HIS A 703 -0.87 -43.89 11.01
N LYS A 704 0.40 -43.56 10.83
CA LYS A 704 1.47 -43.84 11.78
C LYS A 704 1.37 -42.92 12.99
N ASN A 705 1.11 -41.63 12.77
CA ASN A 705 0.97 -40.64 13.84
C ASN A 705 -0.50 -40.28 14.14
N ASN A 706 -1.45 -40.91 13.45
CA ASN A 706 -2.88 -40.63 13.52
C ASN A 706 -3.18 -39.14 13.30
N CYS A 707 -2.58 -38.57 12.25
CA CYS A 707 -2.81 -37.17 11.84
C CYS A 707 -3.62 -37.16 10.54
N GLU A 708 -4.58 -36.25 10.47
CA GLU A 708 -5.40 -36.03 9.28
C GLU A 708 -5.76 -34.54 9.15
N VAL A 709 -6.11 -34.12 7.93
CA VAL A 709 -6.61 -32.75 7.69
C VAL A 709 -7.92 -32.56 8.46
N SER A 710 -8.12 -31.39 9.04
CA SER A 710 -9.28 -31.05 9.87
C SER A 710 -10.35 -30.28 9.06
N SER A 711 -10.83 -29.13 9.54
CA SER A 711 -11.91 -28.35 8.91
C SER A 711 -11.55 -27.72 7.57
N PHE A 712 -10.28 -27.39 7.36
CA PHE A 712 -9.79 -26.74 6.15
C PHE A 712 -8.35 -27.17 5.85
N GLU A 713 -7.87 -26.94 4.63
CA GLU A 713 -6.50 -27.24 4.23
C GLU A 713 -5.47 -26.48 5.09
N ARG A 714 -4.29 -27.07 5.28
CA ARG A 714 -3.24 -26.63 6.22
C ARG A 714 -3.60 -26.74 7.71
N ILE A 715 -4.85 -27.04 8.07
CA ILE A 715 -5.26 -27.32 9.45
C ILE A 715 -5.25 -28.83 9.65
N TRP A 716 -4.41 -29.31 10.56
CA TRP A 716 -4.26 -30.73 10.85
C TRP A 716 -4.73 -31.05 12.25
N GLU A 717 -5.43 -32.17 12.40
CA GLU A 717 -5.81 -32.69 13.70
C GLU A 717 -5.20 -34.07 13.94
N SER A 718 -5.07 -34.40 15.22
CA SER A 718 -4.74 -35.74 15.65
C SER A 718 -5.62 -36.13 16.82
N SER A 719 -6.24 -37.31 16.70
CA SER A 719 -7.01 -37.94 17.77
C SER A 719 -6.13 -38.87 18.61
N PHE A 720 -4.94 -38.39 18.98
CA PHE A 720 -4.02 -39.15 19.80
C PHE A 720 -4.44 -39.10 21.27
N THR A 721 -5.01 -40.19 21.77
CA THR A 721 -5.17 -40.38 23.22
C THR A 721 -3.79 -40.64 23.83
N PHE A 722 -3.22 -39.61 24.47
CA PHE A 722 -2.30 -39.86 25.57
C PHE A 722 -2.96 -40.89 26.52
N SER A 723 -2.19 -41.82 27.08
CA SER A 723 -2.78 -42.72 28.08
C SER A 723 -3.38 -41.87 29.20
N SER A 724 -4.52 -42.30 29.73
CA SER A 724 -5.18 -41.62 30.84
C SER A 724 -4.22 -41.38 32.01
N GLU A 725 -3.25 -42.28 32.19
CA GLU A 725 -2.15 -42.20 33.15
C GLU A 725 -1.21 -41.01 32.90
N VAL A 726 -0.76 -40.78 31.65
CA VAL A 726 0.14 -39.67 31.31
C VAL A 726 -0.57 -38.32 31.45
N MET A 727 -1.84 -38.23 31.04
CA MET A 727 -2.63 -36.99 31.19
C MET A 727 -2.95 -36.70 32.65
N SER A 728 -3.31 -37.72 33.43
CA SER A 728 -3.58 -37.55 34.87
C SER A 728 -2.31 -37.20 35.62
N SER A 729 -1.17 -37.81 35.27
CA SER A 729 0.14 -37.47 35.83
C SER A 729 0.54 -36.04 35.47
N PHE A 730 0.36 -35.61 34.22
CA PHE A 730 0.63 -34.23 33.82
C PHE A 730 -0.26 -33.21 34.56
N ASP A 731 -1.57 -33.48 34.65
CA ASP A 731 -2.50 -32.61 35.39
C ASP A 731 -2.13 -32.55 36.88
N PHE A 732 -1.75 -33.68 37.48
CA PHE A 732 -1.30 -33.75 38.87
C PHE A 732 -0.04 -32.89 39.10
N GLU A 733 0.96 -32.99 38.23
CA GLU A 733 2.16 -32.15 38.33
C GLU A 733 1.82 -30.65 38.14
N LEU A 734 0.89 -30.33 37.25
CA LEU A 734 0.40 -28.96 37.06
C LEU A 734 -0.31 -28.40 38.31
N GLN A 735 -0.92 -29.23 39.16
CA GLN A 735 -1.55 -28.76 40.41
C GLN A 735 -0.58 -28.04 41.33
N SER A 736 0.69 -28.46 41.36
CA SER A 736 1.73 -27.80 42.16
C SER A 736 2.01 -26.36 41.70
N ILE A 737 1.88 -26.09 40.40
CA ILE A 737 2.15 -24.78 39.78
C ILE A 737 0.90 -23.89 39.76
N ARG A 738 -0.29 -24.46 39.58
CA ARG A 738 -1.59 -23.75 39.55
C ARG A 738 -1.78 -22.80 40.73
N ASN A 739 -1.40 -23.26 41.92
CA ASN A 739 -1.57 -22.50 43.17
C ASN A 739 -0.51 -21.41 43.37
N ALA A 740 0.61 -21.47 42.63
CA ALA A 740 1.76 -20.60 42.84
C ALA A 740 1.93 -19.52 41.74
N GLN A 741 1.42 -19.74 40.52
CA GLN A 741 1.81 -18.94 39.34
C GLN A 741 0.65 -18.55 38.40
N SER A 742 -0.60 -18.55 38.88
CA SER A 742 -1.76 -18.24 38.03
C SER A 742 -1.97 -16.73 37.84
N VAL A 743 -1.82 -16.26 36.60
CA VAL A 743 -2.08 -14.86 36.20
C VAL A 743 -3.42 -14.77 35.47
N THR A 744 -4.22 -13.75 35.81
CA THR A 744 -5.50 -13.44 35.15
C THR A 744 -5.40 -12.09 34.45
N TYR A 745 -5.93 -12.01 33.22
CA TYR A 745 -5.91 -10.79 32.41
C TYR A 745 -7.30 -10.13 32.27
N PRO A 746 -7.36 -8.79 32.13
CA PRO A 746 -8.60 -8.02 32.09
C PRO A 746 -9.34 -8.17 30.74
N SER A 747 -9.94 -9.34 30.53
CA SER A 747 -10.94 -9.69 29.49
C SER A 747 -11.18 -11.21 29.44
N GLN A 748 -10.31 -12.00 30.07
CA GLN A 748 -10.30 -13.45 30.01
C GLN A 748 -10.91 -14.10 31.26
N GLY A 749 -11.93 -13.52 31.89
CA GLY A 749 -12.28 -13.72 33.31
C GLY A 749 -12.50 -15.15 33.86
N ALA A 750 -12.68 -16.18 33.02
CA ALA A 750 -12.76 -17.59 33.42
C ALA A 750 -11.55 -18.44 32.93
N MET A 751 -10.55 -17.80 32.32
CA MET A 751 -9.37 -18.37 31.71
C MET A 751 -8.11 -17.87 32.43
N PHE A 752 -7.28 -18.80 32.87
CA PHE A 752 -6.10 -18.59 33.71
C PHE A 752 -4.88 -19.16 33.02
N ARG A 753 -3.77 -18.41 32.94
CA ARG A 753 -2.51 -18.95 32.42
C ARG A 753 -1.70 -19.53 33.58
N ILE A 754 -1.43 -20.82 33.50
CA ILE A 754 -0.64 -21.57 34.49
C ILE A 754 0.84 -21.51 34.13
N ILE A 755 1.16 -21.78 32.86
CA ILE A 755 2.46 -21.51 32.28
C ILE A 755 2.25 -20.38 31.28
N ASP A 756 2.82 -19.21 31.60
CA ASP A 756 2.63 -18.01 30.80
C ASP A 756 3.95 -17.61 30.12
N PRO A 757 4.00 -17.59 28.77
CA PRO A 757 5.18 -17.12 28.04
C PRO A 757 5.47 -15.63 28.27
N TYR A 758 4.51 -14.86 28.79
CA TYR A 758 4.70 -13.44 29.11
C TYR A 758 5.33 -13.21 30.49
N ARG A 759 5.41 -14.24 31.34
CA ARG A 759 6.22 -14.18 32.56
C ARG A 759 7.68 -14.41 32.22
N TYR A 760 8.55 -13.66 32.90
CA TYR A 760 9.99 -13.68 32.67
C TYR A 760 10.41 -13.48 31.19
N PRO A 761 9.83 -12.48 30.46
CA PRO A 761 10.17 -12.25 29.06
C PRO A 761 11.53 -11.56 28.95
N ILE A 762 12.05 -11.41 27.73
CA ILE A 762 13.11 -10.43 27.46
C ILE A 762 12.51 -9.05 27.67
N ARG A 763 13.12 -8.27 28.56
CA ARG A 763 12.92 -6.82 28.72
C ARG A 763 14.13 -6.16 28.10
N TYR A 764 13.97 -5.56 26.93
CA TYR A 764 15.11 -4.96 26.24
C TYR A 764 15.79 -3.91 27.15
N THR A 765 17.11 -3.85 27.06
CA THR A 765 18.05 -3.08 27.92
C THR A 765 18.22 -3.57 29.35
N GLN A 766 17.37 -4.48 29.86
CA GLN A 766 17.43 -4.96 31.24
C GLN A 766 17.78 -6.45 31.32
N THR A 767 17.12 -7.29 30.53
CA THR A 767 17.46 -8.71 30.44
C THR A 767 18.86 -8.85 29.86
N VAL A 768 19.65 -9.75 30.43
CA VAL A 768 20.98 -10.08 29.96
C VAL A 768 20.99 -11.39 29.18
N ALA A 769 21.87 -11.50 28.19
CA ALA A 769 22.13 -12.73 27.45
C ALA A 769 23.63 -13.01 27.41
N ARG A 770 23.97 -14.29 27.37
CA ARG A 770 25.36 -14.75 27.23
C ARG A 770 25.71 -14.86 25.75
N VAL A 771 26.79 -14.17 25.36
CA VAL A 771 27.38 -14.25 24.02
C VAL A 771 28.86 -14.53 24.19
N GLY A 772 29.31 -15.76 23.90
CA GLY A 772 30.69 -16.15 24.25
C GLY A 772 30.86 -16.45 25.75
N GLU A 773 31.92 -15.89 26.31
CA GLU A 773 32.17 -15.85 27.76
C GLU A 773 31.63 -14.57 28.43
N GLU A 774 31.11 -13.62 27.63
CA GLU A 774 30.64 -12.33 28.12
C GLU A 774 29.11 -12.30 28.27
N ILE A 775 28.64 -11.46 29.19
CA ILE A 775 27.22 -11.24 29.49
C ILE A 775 26.90 -9.80 29.10
N HIS A 776 25.89 -9.62 28.24
CA HIS A 776 25.49 -8.30 27.74
C HIS A 776 23.99 -8.07 27.91
N PRO A 777 23.54 -6.83 28.16
CA PRO A 777 22.14 -6.46 28.05
C PRO A 777 21.62 -6.70 26.62
N VAL A 778 20.42 -7.26 26.51
CA VAL A 778 19.76 -7.50 25.23
C VAL A 778 19.21 -6.19 24.69
N LEU A 779 19.66 -5.75 23.51
CA LEU A 779 19.22 -4.50 22.89
C LEU A 779 17.89 -4.65 22.12
N PRO A 780 17.05 -3.61 22.09
CA PRO A 780 15.79 -3.64 21.35
C PRO A 780 16.02 -3.76 19.84
N PRO A 781 15.08 -4.38 19.11
CA PRO A 781 15.17 -4.45 17.67
C PRO A 781 14.87 -3.09 17.03
N VAL A 782 15.53 -2.79 15.91
CA VAL A 782 15.28 -1.55 15.16
C VAL A 782 13.97 -1.70 14.39
N PRO A 783 12.97 -0.82 14.61
CA PRO A 783 11.69 -0.93 13.92
C PRO A 783 11.82 -0.65 12.42
N PRO A 784 11.07 -1.37 11.56
CA PRO A 784 11.04 -1.10 10.13
C PRO A 784 10.36 0.26 9.85
N PRO A 785 10.81 1.04 8.84
CA PRO A 785 10.29 2.38 8.55
C PRO A 785 8.82 2.49 8.14
N VAL A 786 8.18 1.38 7.75
CA VAL A 786 6.82 1.39 7.17
C VAL A 786 5.79 0.69 8.07
N ASP A 787 6.22 -0.12 9.06
CA ASP A 787 5.31 -0.94 9.89
C ASP A 787 5.84 -1.17 11.33
N GLY A 788 6.15 -0.08 12.03
CA GLY A 788 6.72 -0.15 13.38
C GLY A 788 5.85 -0.85 14.43
N TYR A 789 4.51 -0.92 14.23
CA TYR A 789 3.58 -1.46 15.21
C TYR A 789 3.62 -2.99 15.36
N THR A 790 4.13 -3.71 14.34
CA THR A 790 4.21 -5.19 14.34
C THR A 790 5.38 -5.74 15.17
N LEU A 791 6.31 -4.87 15.55
CA LEU A 791 7.56 -5.22 16.24
C LEU A 791 7.58 -4.57 17.62
N SER A 792 7.76 -5.37 18.67
CA SER A 792 7.94 -4.82 20.01
C SER A 792 9.37 -4.34 20.23
N THR A 793 9.51 -3.09 20.67
CA THR A 793 10.78 -2.52 21.16
C THR A 793 10.96 -2.66 22.67
N ARG A 794 9.97 -3.25 23.37
CA ARG A 794 9.96 -3.41 24.84
C ARG A 794 10.15 -4.84 25.30
N PHE A 795 9.45 -5.79 24.66
CA PHE A 795 9.37 -7.17 25.12
C PHE A 795 9.48 -8.23 24.00
N ALA A 796 10.05 -9.38 24.33
CA ALA A 796 9.95 -10.60 23.52
C ALA A 796 9.80 -11.85 24.40
N CYS A 797 8.99 -12.81 23.96
CA CYS A 797 8.96 -14.13 24.61
C CYS A 797 10.28 -14.88 24.39
N ILE A 798 10.64 -15.78 25.31
CA ILE A 798 11.87 -16.58 25.24
C ILE A 798 11.53 -18.04 24.87
N PRO A 799 11.72 -18.47 23.60
CA PRO A 799 11.49 -19.85 23.20
C PRO A 799 12.53 -20.80 23.81
N THR A 800 12.06 -22.02 24.10
CA THR A 800 12.94 -23.11 24.53
C THR A 800 13.37 -23.93 23.31
N PRO A 801 14.68 -24.20 23.14
CA PRO A 801 15.16 -25.04 22.05
C PRO A 801 15.04 -26.53 22.42
N TYR A 802 14.46 -27.33 21.54
CA TYR A 802 14.29 -28.77 21.68
C TYR A 802 15.06 -29.51 20.58
N SER A 803 15.89 -30.49 20.97
CA SER A 803 16.51 -31.40 20.03
C SER A 803 15.57 -32.56 19.72
N ILE A 804 15.27 -32.77 18.45
CA ILE A 804 14.39 -33.86 17.99
C ILE A 804 15.25 -35.09 17.63
N SER A 805 14.84 -36.28 18.06
CA SER A 805 15.58 -37.49 17.71
C SER A 805 15.57 -37.74 16.19
N PRO A 806 16.71 -38.18 15.60
CA PRO A 806 16.78 -38.46 14.16
C PRO A 806 16.00 -39.72 13.76
N SER A 807 15.78 -40.62 14.71
CA SER A 807 15.08 -41.89 14.54
C SER A 807 14.43 -42.30 15.86
N GLY A 808 13.28 -42.95 15.80
CA GLY A 808 12.54 -43.39 16.98
C GLY A 808 11.04 -43.33 16.75
N GLU A 809 10.32 -44.34 17.26
CA GLU A 809 8.86 -44.45 17.21
C GLU A 809 8.37 -44.97 18.57
N PRO A 810 7.75 -44.10 19.41
CA PRO A 810 7.48 -42.69 19.17
C PRO A 810 8.74 -41.82 19.10
N LEU A 811 8.63 -40.67 18.43
CA LEU A 811 9.67 -39.64 18.48
C LEU A 811 9.91 -39.21 19.92
N SER A 812 11.16 -38.91 20.24
CA SER A 812 11.54 -38.29 21.50
C SER A 812 12.15 -36.94 21.22
N CYS A 813 11.94 -35.99 22.13
CA CYS A 813 12.63 -34.72 22.10
C CYS A 813 13.23 -34.44 23.48
N ARG A 814 14.20 -33.55 23.52
CA ARG A 814 14.83 -33.10 24.76
C ARG A 814 15.02 -31.60 24.73
N ALA A 815 14.62 -30.91 25.79
CA ALA A 815 14.94 -29.50 25.96
C ALA A 815 16.46 -29.33 26.10
N LEU A 816 17.05 -28.44 25.33
CA LEU A 816 18.50 -28.16 25.35
C LEU A 816 18.87 -27.16 26.45
N SER A 817 17.89 -26.51 27.07
CA SER A 817 18.02 -25.62 28.23
C SER A 817 16.76 -25.71 29.10
N TYR A 818 16.60 -24.81 30.07
CA TYR A 818 15.39 -24.73 30.90
C TYR A 818 14.17 -24.33 30.06
N ILE A 819 12.98 -24.74 30.51
CA ILE A 819 11.70 -24.35 29.92
C ILE A 819 11.26 -23.07 30.63
N ASN A 820 10.96 -22.00 29.88
CA ASN A 820 10.57 -20.73 30.49
C ASN A 820 9.34 -20.92 31.40
N SER A 821 9.36 -20.29 32.57
CA SER A 821 8.32 -20.39 33.62
C SER A 821 8.14 -21.78 34.26
N VAL A 822 9.00 -22.77 33.99
CA VAL A 822 8.95 -24.10 34.63
C VAL A 822 10.24 -24.37 35.40
N ASP A 823 10.13 -24.62 36.70
CA ASP A 823 11.28 -24.88 37.56
C ASP A 823 12.02 -26.15 37.09
N PRO A 824 13.33 -26.08 36.78
CA PRO A 824 14.10 -27.23 36.32
C PRO A 824 14.13 -28.41 37.32
N SER A 825 13.88 -28.16 38.61
CA SER A 825 13.74 -29.21 39.62
C SER A 825 12.51 -30.10 39.39
N ASN A 826 11.48 -29.60 38.70
CA ASN A 826 10.28 -30.36 38.33
C ASN A 826 10.54 -31.23 37.08
N THR A 827 11.46 -32.18 37.23
CA THR A 827 11.92 -33.08 36.17
C THR A 827 10.78 -33.91 35.55
N SER A 828 9.79 -34.29 36.35
CA SER A 828 8.58 -35.00 35.90
C SER A 828 7.80 -34.15 34.90
N LEU A 829 7.44 -32.91 35.26
CA LEU A 829 6.70 -32.00 34.38
C LEU A 829 7.46 -31.68 33.09
N CYS A 830 8.76 -31.43 33.18
CA CYS A 830 9.62 -31.21 32.01
C CYS A 830 9.59 -32.40 31.04
N GLY A 831 9.68 -33.64 31.55
CA GLY A 831 9.60 -34.86 30.73
C GLY A 831 8.24 -35.04 30.04
N HIS A 832 7.14 -34.63 30.68
CA HIS A 832 5.82 -34.61 30.05
C HIS A 832 5.74 -33.55 28.94
N ILE A 833 6.27 -32.34 29.15
CA ILE A 833 6.32 -31.29 28.12
C ILE A 833 7.13 -31.76 26.92
N GLU A 834 8.30 -32.37 27.13
CA GLU A 834 9.11 -32.98 26.07
C GLU A 834 8.32 -34.04 25.30
N THR A 835 7.51 -34.83 25.99
CA THR A 835 6.63 -35.81 25.33
C THR A 835 5.58 -35.12 24.46
N ILE A 836 4.93 -34.07 24.94
CA ILE A 836 3.91 -33.31 24.19
C ILE A 836 4.53 -32.63 22.96
N VAL A 837 5.71 -32.01 23.10
CA VAL A 837 6.43 -31.38 21.98
C VAL A 837 6.80 -32.44 20.94
N ALA A 838 7.37 -33.57 21.36
CA ALA A 838 7.74 -34.66 20.44
C ALA A 838 6.54 -35.22 19.65
N ARG A 839 5.36 -35.28 20.29
CA ARG A 839 4.10 -35.69 19.66
C ARG A 839 3.52 -34.67 18.70
N SER A 840 3.89 -33.40 18.86
CA SER A 840 3.43 -32.31 17.98
C SER A 840 4.27 -32.19 16.72
N ILE A 841 5.45 -32.81 16.66
CA ILE A 841 6.35 -32.72 15.50
C ILE A 841 5.69 -33.18 14.20
N PRO A 842 5.01 -34.34 14.12
CA PRO A 842 4.33 -34.74 12.89
C PRO A 842 3.27 -33.73 12.45
N LEU A 843 2.49 -33.18 13.40
CA LEU A 843 1.50 -32.13 13.10
C LEU A 843 2.18 -30.89 12.53
N PHE A 844 3.29 -30.44 13.10
CA PHE A 844 4.06 -29.31 12.56
C PHE A 844 4.69 -29.62 11.20
N GLU A 845 5.21 -30.82 10.99
CA GLU A 845 5.75 -31.25 9.68
C GLU A 845 4.67 -31.18 8.59
N HIS A 846 3.44 -31.62 8.88
CA HIS A 846 2.31 -31.52 7.96
C HIS A 846 1.87 -30.08 7.69
N VAL A 847 1.70 -29.26 8.74
CA VAL A 847 1.34 -27.84 8.61
C VAL A 847 2.39 -27.09 7.79
N LEU A 848 3.68 -27.27 8.09
CA LEU A 848 4.75 -26.65 7.32
C LEU A 848 4.78 -27.18 5.90
N THR A 849 4.64 -28.50 5.70
CA THR A 849 4.57 -29.09 4.35
C THR A 849 3.48 -28.42 3.51
N ASP A 850 2.26 -28.27 4.01
CA ASP A 850 1.18 -27.63 3.26
C ASP A 850 1.33 -26.10 3.13
N LEU A 851 2.10 -25.47 4.02
CA LEU A 851 2.41 -24.04 3.95
C LEU A 851 3.57 -23.75 2.97
N HIS A 852 4.35 -24.76 2.57
CA HIS A 852 5.53 -24.57 1.72
C HIS A 852 5.15 -23.89 0.40
N ARG A 853 5.95 -22.91 -0.06
CA ARG A 853 5.67 -22.14 -1.29
C ARG A 853 5.50 -23.01 -2.55
N ASP A 854 6.15 -24.16 -2.60
CA ASP A 854 6.06 -25.11 -3.72
C ASP A 854 4.77 -25.95 -3.69
N ASN A 855 4.02 -25.91 -2.58
CA ASN A 855 2.76 -26.62 -2.37
C ASN A 855 1.62 -25.59 -2.27
N PRO A 856 1.09 -25.10 -3.41
CA PRO A 856 -0.01 -24.15 -3.39
C PRO A 856 -1.28 -24.77 -2.78
N LEU A 857 -2.14 -23.92 -2.22
CA LEU A 857 -3.46 -24.32 -1.73
C LEU A 857 -4.26 -24.99 -2.86
N HIS A 858 -4.96 -26.09 -2.56
CA HIS A 858 -5.73 -26.80 -3.57
C HIS A 858 -7.09 -26.11 -3.77
N GLN A 859 -7.31 -25.62 -4.99
CA GLN A 859 -8.58 -25.00 -5.39
C GLN A 859 -9.45 -26.01 -6.15
N ARG A 860 -10.65 -26.26 -5.63
CA ARG A 860 -11.69 -27.13 -6.23
C ARG A 860 -12.30 -26.48 -7.46
N ILE A 861 -12.59 -25.17 -7.38
CA ILE A 861 -13.21 -24.40 -8.45
C ILE A 861 -12.16 -23.47 -9.06
N ARG A 862 -11.93 -23.60 -10.37
CA ARG A 862 -10.94 -22.80 -11.10
C ARG A 862 -11.61 -21.95 -12.16
N GLY A 863 -11.24 -20.68 -12.22
CA GLY A 863 -11.68 -19.77 -13.26
C GLY A 863 -12.02 -18.39 -12.73
N SER A 864 -12.61 -17.57 -13.59
CA SER A 864 -13.12 -16.24 -13.24
C SER A 864 -14.61 -16.18 -13.51
N CYS A 865 -15.34 -15.43 -12.68
CA CYS A 865 -16.73 -15.10 -12.94
C CYS A 865 -16.87 -14.36 -14.29
N ARG A 866 -17.97 -14.59 -15.00
CA ARG A 866 -18.32 -13.87 -16.24
C ARG A 866 -19.80 -13.53 -16.24
N TYR A 867 -20.16 -12.38 -16.76
CA TYR A 867 -21.57 -12.03 -16.97
C TYR A 867 -22.12 -12.77 -18.20
N THR A 868 -23.31 -13.37 -18.12
CA THR A 868 -23.85 -14.26 -19.18
C THR A 868 -24.87 -13.60 -20.11
N GLU A 869 -25.81 -12.81 -19.57
CA GLU A 869 -26.89 -12.16 -20.33
C GLU A 869 -27.21 -10.80 -19.69
N TRP A 870 -27.47 -9.79 -20.53
CA TRP A 870 -27.72 -8.41 -20.13
C TRP A 870 -29.16 -8.02 -20.50
N ASP A 871 -30.13 -8.52 -19.74
CA ASP A 871 -31.54 -8.07 -19.81
C ASP A 871 -31.74 -6.95 -18.79
N GLU A 872 -31.07 -5.82 -19.01
CA GLU A 872 -31.23 -4.63 -18.18
C GLU A 872 -32.69 -4.14 -18.26
N PRO A 873 -33.36 -3.83 -17.13
CA PRO A 873 -34.70 -3.27 -17.15
C PRO A 873 -34.74 -2.05 -18.07
N GLU A 874 -35.77 -1.96 -18.92
CA GLU A 874 -35.90 -0.81 -19.83
C GLU A 874 -36.39 0.41 -19.04
N GLU A 875 -35.77 1.56 -19.31
CA GLU A 875 -36.23 2.83 -18.75
C GLU A 875 -37.65 3.15 -19.25
N PRO A 876 -38.51 3.81 -18.45
CA PRO A 876 -39.85 4.18 -18.87
C PRO A 876 -39.81 5.06 -20.14
N GLU A 877 -40.67 4.78 -21.12
CA GLU A 877 -40.75 5.55 -22.39
C GLU A 877 -41.05 7.04 -22.18
N HIS A 878 -41.59 7.42 -21.03
CA HIS A 878 -42.01 8.77 -20.71
C HIS A 878 -41.43 9.23 -19.37
N SER A 879 -40.75 10.38 -19.38
CA SER A 879 -40.07 10.94 -18.21
C SER A 879 -41.00 11.43 -17.11
N ASP A 880 -42.31 11.51 -17.35
CA ASP A 880 -43.36 11.92 -16.41
C ASP A 880 -44.09 10.75 -15.73
N ASP A 881 -43.72 9.51 -16.04
CA ASP A 881 -44.24 8.30 -15.38
C ASP A 881 -43.51 8.06 -14.04
N GLU A 882 -43.87 8.80 -12.99
CA GLU A 882 -43.32 8.64 -11.63
C GLU A 882 -43.47 7.20 -11.11
N GLU A 883 -44.55 6.50 -11.46
CA GLU A 883 -44.77 5.11 -11.08
C GLU A 883 -43.86 4.16 -11.87
N GLY A 884 -43.67 4.43 -13.16
CA GLY A 884 -42.69 3.77 -14.03
C GLY A 884 -41.25 3.91 -13.54
N TRP A 885 -40.83 5.12 -13.13
CA TRP A 885 -39.48 5.33 -12.59
C TRP A 885 -39.27 4.67 -11.23
N ALA A 886 -40.28 4.71 -10.34
CA ALA A 886 -40.21 3.99 -9.06
C ALA A 886 -40.17 2.46 -9.26
N ASN A 887 -40.85 1.94 -10.29
CA ASN A 887 -40.76 0.53 -10.69
C ASN A 887 -39.40 0.23 -11.32
N TYR A 888 -38.90 1.06 -12.23
CA TYR A 888 -37.56 0.94 -12.83
C TYR A 888 -36.45 0.99 -11.77
N GLU A 889 -36.46 1.91 -10.81
CA GLU A 889 -35.46 1.92 -9.72
C GLU A 889 -35.52 0.65 -8.87
N ARG A 890 -36.73 0.11 -8.64
CA ARG A 890 -36.92 -1.14 -7.91
C ARG A 890 -36.44 -2.34 -8.72
N GLU A 891 -36.77 -2.37 -10.01
CA GLU A 891 -36.37 -3.40 -10.96
C GLU A 891 -34.86 -3.37 -11.19
N MET A 892 -34.26 -2.19 -11.36
CA MET A 892 -32.82 -1.98 -11.49
C MET A 892 -32.07 -2.37 -10.22
N ARG A 893 -32.53 -1.98 -9.02
CA ARG A 893 -31.94 -2.48 -7.77
C ARG A 893 -32.04 -4.00 -7.64
N THR A 894 -33.18 -4.57 -8.04
CA THR A 894 -33.39 -6.03 -8.02
C THR A 894 -32.48 -6.71 -9.05
N TRP A 895 -32.34 -6.12 -10.23
CA TRP A 895 -31.51 -6.59 -11.33
C TRP A 895 -30.03 -6.53 -10.96
N THR A 896 -29.51 -5.42 -10.43
CA THR A 896 -28.10 -5.34 -9.98
C THR A 896 -27.78 -6.39 -8.91
N LEU A 897 -28.72 -6.68 -8.00
CA LEU A 897 -28.56 -7.72 -6.98
C LEU A 897 -28.69 -9.14 -7.55
N GLN A 898 -29.42 -9.34 -8.65
CA GLN A 898 -29.80 -10.66 -9.16
C GLN A 898 -29.21 -10.99 -10.54
N ARG A 899 -28.47 -10.07 -11.17
CA ARG A 899 -28.03 -10.17 -12.56
C ARG A 899 -27.32 -11.50 -12.83
N PRO A 900 -27.55 -12.15 -13.98
CA PRO A 900 -27.00 -13.46 -14.27
C PRO A 900 -25.46 -13.46 -14.25
N LEU A 901 -24.90 -14.33 -13.42
CA LEU A 901 -23.46 -14.58 -13.31
C LEU A 901 -23.17 -16.02 -13.72
N SER A 902 -22.24 -16.20 -14.65
CA SER A 902 -21.51 -17.45 -14.84
C SER A 902 -20.44 -17.51 -13.77
N ILE A 903 -20.74 -18.17 -12.67
CA ILE A 903 -19.73 -18.54 -11.67
C ILE A 903 -19.00 -19.77 -12.22
N PRO A 904 -17.65 -19.80 -12.23
CA PRO A 904 -16.92 -21.00 -12.60
C PRO A 904 -17.36 -22.16 -11.72
N ASP A 905 -17.40 -23.34 -12.31
CA ASP A 905 -17.88 -24.54 -11.67
C ASP A 905 -16.76 -25.59 -11.62
N LEU A 906 -17.04 -26.74 -11.02
CA LEU A 906 -16.14 -27.88 -10.99
C LEU A 906 -15.70 -28.30 -12.41
N PRO A 907 -14.47 -28.81 -12.56
CA PRO A 907 -14.00 -29.32 -13.85
C PRO A 907 -14.88 -30.47 -14.33
N ASP A 908 -15.16 -30.53 -15.64
CA ASP A 908 -16.03 -31.54 -16.28
C ASP A 908 -15.61 -33.00 -16.01
N GLY A 909 -14.35 -33.22 -15.62
CA GLY A 909 -13.79 -34.54 -15.30
C GLY A 909 -13.98 -35.00 -13.85
N GLY A 910 -14.61 -34.20 -12.98
CA GLY A 910 -14.75 -34.50 -11.55
C GLY A 910 -13.44 -34.30 -10.78
N TYR A 911 -13.30 -34.97 -9.63
CA TYR A 911 -12.10 -34.87 -8.80
C TYR A 911 -10.87 -35.44 -9.54
N PRO A 912 -9.82 -34.62 -9.79
CA PRO A 912 -8.68 -35.05 -10.62
C PRO A 912 -7.67 -35.95 -9.91
N GLY A 913 -7.81 -36.16 -8.59
CA GLY A 913 -6.78 -36.84 -7.77
C GLY A 913 -5.62 -35.93 -7.38
N GLY A 914 -4.62 -36.50 -6.70
CA GLY A 914 -3.33 -35.87 -6.43
C GLY A 914 -3.31 -34.89 -5.25
N LEU A 915 -4.29 -34.94 -4.35
CA LEU A 915 -4.30 -34.10 -3.14
C LEU A 915 -3.12 -34.45 -2.20
N GLU A 916 -2.70 -35.71 -2.24
CA GLU A 916 -1.56 -36.26 -1.52
C GLU A 916 -0.20 -35.93 -2.15
N GLU A 917 -0.17 -35.40 -3.38
CA GLU A 917 1.07 -35.08 -4.09
C GLU A 917 1.67 -33.77 -3.58
N LYS A 918 2.62 -33.86 -2.65
CA LYS A 918 3.39 -32.71 -2.14
C LYS A 918 4.74 -32.62 -2.86
N ARG A 919 5.02 -31.49 -3.50
CA ARG A 919 6.29 -31.24 -4.21
C ARG A 919 7.47 -31.17 -3.25
N THR A 920 7.25 -30.55 -2.09
CA THR A 920 8.24 -30.42 -1.02
C THR A 920 7.66 -30.95 0.28
N VAL A 921 8.43 -31.74 1.03
CA VAL A 921 8.02 -32.28 2.33
C VAL A 921 8.98 -31.79 3.40
N VAL A 922 8.44 -31.18 4.44
CA VAL A 922 9.23 -30.62 5.55
C VAL A 922 9.49 -31.71 6.58
N ASN A 923 10.75 -31.87 6.96
CA ASN A 923 11.19 -32.83 7.97
C ASN A 923 11.98 -32.11 9.08
N LEU A 924 11.54 -32.33 10.32
CA LEU A 924 12.08 -31.75 11.55
C LEU A 924 12.88 -32.77 12.38
N ARG A 925 12.94 -34.04 11.97
CA ARG A 925 13.71 -35.09 12.65
C ARG A 925 15.20 -34.79 12.61
N GLY A 926 15.87 -34.99 13.74
CA GLY A 926 17.31 -34.70 13.88
C GLY A 926 17.66 -33.21 13.88
N LYS A 927 16.66 -32.31 13.80
CA LYS A 927 16.85 -30.85 13.89
C LYS A 927 16.56 -30.34 15.30
N THR A 928 16.98 -29.11 15.55
CA THR A 928 16.58 -28.36 16.74
C THR A 928 15.43 -27.43 16.37
N VAL A 929 14.34 -27.50 17.14
CA VAL A 929 13.18 -26.61 16.99
C VAL A 929 13.05 -25.69 18.19
N LYS A 930 12.50 -24.49 17.99
CA LYS A 930 12.30 -23.49 19.04
C LYS A 930 10.81 -23.37 19.31
N VAL A 931 10.40 -23.58 20.56
CA VAL A 931 8.97 -23.62 20.92
C VAL A 931 8.70 -22.74 22.12
N LEU A 932 7.65 -21.92 22.03
CA LEU A 932 7.03 -21.24 23.16
C LEU A 932 5.92 -22.11 23.72
N LEU A 933 5.89 -22.26 25.05
CA LEU A 933 4.90 -23.04 25.77
C LEU A 933 3.92 -22.11 26.48
N GLN A 934 2.63 -22.40 26.34
CA GLN A 934 1.57 -21.80 27.13
C GLN A 934 0.67 -22.91 27.67
N VAL A 935 0.32 -22.87 28.96
CA VAL A 935 -0.70 -23.75 29.54
C VAL A 935 -1.79 -22.90 30.14
N THR A 936 -3.03 -23.15 29.73
CA THR A 936 -4.18 -22.31 30.05
C THR A 936 -5.32 -23.17 30.59
N ASP A 937 -5.86 -22.78 31.74
CA ASP A 937 -7.04 -23.39 32.36
C ASP A 937 -8.27 -22.53 32.12
N ILE A 938 -9.33 -23.14 31.62
CA ILE A 938 -10.68 -22.56 31.62
C ILE A 938 -11.43 -23.17 32.79
N HIS A 939 -11.76 -22.36 33.79
CA HIS A 939 -12.41 -22.77 35.02
C HIS A 939 -13.77 -22.09 35.15
N LEU A 940 -14.83 -22.90 35.06
CA LEU A 940 -16.21 -22.49 35.20
C LEU A 940 -16.77 -22.95 36.54
N THR A 941 -17.47 -22.06 37.23
CA THR A 941 -18.15 -22.36 38.50
C THR A 941 -19.63 -22.11 38.35
N PRO A 942 -20.50 -22.61 39.25
CA PRO A 942 -21.92 -22.29 39.23
C PRO A 942 -22.22 -20.78 39.24
N GLU A 943 -21.37 -19.96 39.85
CA GLU A 943 -21.47 -18.49 39.85
C GLU A 943 -21.01 -17.86 38.52
N ARG A 944 -20.19 -18.56 37.75
CA ARG A 944 -19.67 -18.14 36.43
C ARG A 944 -19.74 -19.33 35.45
N PRO A 945 -20.96 -19.72 35.01
CA PRO A 945 -21.18 -20.97 34.29
C PRO A 945 -20.83 -20.91 32.79
N GLN A 946 -20.42 -19.75 32.27
CA GLN A 946 -20.15 -19.51 30.86
C GLN A 946 -18.78 -18.89 30.63
N PHE A 947 -18.04 -19.45 29.68
CA PHE A 947 -16.86 -18.86 29.06
C PHE A 947 -17.28 -18.18 27.75
N PRO A 948 -17.06 -16.87 27.57
CA PRO A 948 -17.53 -16.13 26.40
C PRO A 948 -16.67 -16.36 25.13
N GLY A 949 -15.58 -17.11 25.20
CA GLY A 949 -14.64 -17.27 24.10
C GLY A 949 -13.47 -16.27 24.15
N THR A 950 -12.62 -16.31 23.13
CA THR A 950 -11.53 -15.34 22.92
C THR A 950 -11.74 -14.55 21.62
N PRO A 951 -11.26 -13.30 21.52
CA PRO A 951 -11.19 -12.59 20.24
C PRO A 951 -10.35 -13.34 19.20
N CYS A 952 -10.67 -13.14 17.92
CA CYS A 952 -9.84 -13.64 16.81
C CYS A 952 -8.49 -12.93 16.80
N HIS A 953 -7.40 -13.69 16.70
CA HIS A 953 -6.06 -13.14 16.65
C HIS A 953 -5.04 -14.12 16.06
N VAL A 954 -3.88 -13.59 15.66
CA VAL A 954 -2.66 -14.35 15.39
C VAL A 954 -1.77 -14.39 16.65
N ALA A 955 -0.93 -15.42 16.78
CA ALA A 955 -0.07 -15.59 17.94
C ALA A 955 1.23 -14.78 17.82
N GLY A 956 1.57 -14.07 18.89
CA GLY A 956 2.83 -13.33 19.04
C GLY A 956 2.97 -12.08 18.15
N MET A 957 4.14 -11.45 18.24
CA MET A 957 4.55 -10.31 17.40
C MET A 957 5.72 -10.68 16.48
N ARG A 958 6.06 -9.80 15.54
CA ARG A 958 7.08 -10.06 14.51
C ARG A 958 8.43 -10.50 15.09
N ASN A 959 8.86 -9.94 16.23
CA ASN A 959 10.12 -10.30 16.89
C ASN A 959 10.15 -11.72 17.49
N GLU A 960 9.03 -12.44 17.51
CA GLU A 960 8.91 -13.81 18.04
C GLU A 960 8.89 -14.88 16.93
N HIS A 961 8.70 -14.49 15.66
CA HIS A 961 8.82 -15.36 14.48
C HIS A 961 8.03 -16.70 14.56
N ILE A 962 6.81 -16.67 15.11
CA ILE A 962 5.95 -17.84 15.23
C ILE A 962 5.34 -18.19 13.87
N VAL A 963 5.66 -19.37 13.33
CA VAL A 963 5.17 -19.88 12.01
C VAL A 963 3.94 -20.76 12.12
N ALA A 964 3.81 -21.53 13.20
CA ALA A 964 2.71 -22.48 13.38
C ALA A 964 2.34 -22.63 14.86
N CYS A 965 1.07 -22.95 15.12
CA CYS A 965 0.53 -23.18 16.44
C CYS A 965 0.03 -24.61 16.54
N ALA A 966 0.16 -25.24 17.71
CA ALA A 966 -0.49 -26.51 18.04
C ALA A 966 -1.15 -26.43 19.42
N PHE A 967 -2.42 -26.79 19.50
CA PHE A 967 -3.17 -26.87 20.76
C PHE A 967 -3.51 -28.31 21.11
N HIS A 968 -3.36 -28.65 22.39
CA HIS A 968 -3.69 -29.96 22.97
C HIS A 968 -4.65 -29.80 24.13
N CYS A 969 -5.78 -30.52 24.10
CA CYS A 969 -6.71 -30.57 25.22
C CYS A 969 -6.38 -31.76 26.13
N ILE A 970 -5.89 -31.48 27.34
CA ILE A 970 -5.17 -32.47 28.17
C ILE A 970 -5.85 -32.83 29.49
N SER A 971 -6.76 -32.01 29.99
CA SER A 971 -7.41 -32.26 31.27
C SER A 971 -8.81 -31.70 31.28
N SER A 972 -9.74 -32.48 31.84
CA SER A 972 -11.04 -31.98 32.26
C SER A 972 -11.37 -32.47 33.66
N VAL A 973 -10.99 -31.72 34.68
CA VAL A 973 -11.37 -32.05 36.06
C VAL A 973 -12.74 -31.45 36.32
N SER A 974 -13.76 -32.33 36.33
CA SER A 974 -14.92 -32.30 37.23
C SER A 974 -15.71 -33.58 37.04
N LEU A 975 -15.84 -34.36 38.11
CA LEU A 975 -16.43 -35.69 38.10
C LEU A 975 -17.95 -35.63 37.85
N ILE A 976 -18.40 -36.05 36.66
CA ILE A 976 -19.73 -36.63 36.52
C ILE A 976 -19.59 -38.14 36.79
N VAL A 977 -20.07 -38.61 37.94
CA VAL A 977 -20.29 -40.04 38.16
C VAL A 977 -21.55 -40.41 37.40
N ILE A 978 -21.40 -41.14 36.30
CA ILE A 978 -22.53 -41.80 35.66
C ILE A 978 -22.88 -43.00 36.55
N GLU A 979 -23.99 -42.94 37.28
CA GLU A 979 -24.57 -44.13 37.93
C GLU A 979 -25.05 -45.09 36.84
N ILE A 980 -24.37 -46.23 36.70
CA ILE A 980 -24.77 -47.30 35.79
C ILE A 980 -25.78 -48.20 36.52
N LYS A 981 -27.01 -48.29 35.99
CA LYS A 981 -27.91 -49.42 36.25
C LYS A 981 -27.62 -50.48 35.18
N ASP A 982 -26.91 -51.53 35.58
CA ASP A 982 -26.64 -52.81 34.89
C ASP A 982 -25.13 -53.14 34.72
N ASP A 983 -24.82 -54.41 34.98
CA ASP A 983 -23.52 -55.03 35.32
C ASP A 983 -22.40 -54.99 34.24
N SER A 984 -22.37 -54.00 33.34
CA SER A 984 -21.21 -53.76 32.48
C SER A 984 -20.40 -52.57 33.01
N GLN A 985 -19.38 -52.85 33.82
CA GLN A 985 -18.47 -51.84 34.37
C GLN A 985 -17.65 -51.15 33.27
N ILE A 986 -18.02 -49.91 32.91
CA ILE A 986 -17.09 -48.91 32.35
C ILE A 986 -17.45 -47.54 32.96
N SER A 987 -16.70 -47.10 33.98
CA SER A 987 -16.75 -45.71 34.43
C SER A 987 -16.07 -44.82 33.40
N SER A 988 -16.84 -44.12 32.56
CA SER A 988 -16.30 -43.10 31.64
C SER A 988 -16.11 -41.78 32.39
N PHE A 989 -14.86 -41.32 32.52
CA PHE A 989 -14.56 -39.98 33.02
C PHE A 989 -14.97 -38.95 31.97
N GLN A 990 -15.84 -38.00 32.30
CA GLN A 990 -16.29 -36.95 31.37
C GLN A 990 -16.20 -35.57 32.04
N SER A 991 -15.70 -34.59 31.27
CA SER A 991 -15.66 -33.17 31.64
C SER A 991 -17.05 -32.64 32.02
N ASN A 992 -17.15 -31.79 33.03
CA ASN A 992 -18.36 -30.99 33.29
C ASN A 992 -18.44 -29.69 32.45
N VAL A 993 -17.65 -29.56 31.39
CA VAL A 993 -17.63 -28.43 30.46
C VAL A 993 -17.96 -28.94 29.06
N HIS A 994 -18.84 -28.25 28.34
CA HIS A 994 -19.11 -28.56 26.94
C HIS A 994 -17.81 -28.48 26.12
N PRO A 995 -17.57 -29.39 25.15
CA PRO A 995 -16.34 -29.39 24.36
C PRO A 995 -16.06 -28.03 23.74
N LEU A 996 -14.80 -27.60 23.84
CA LEU A 996 -14.37 -26.35 23.22
C LEU A 996 -14.43 -26.46 21.69
N SER A 997 -14.41 -25.34 21.00
CA SER A 997 -14.24 -25.30 19.55
C SER A 997 -13.29 -24.17 19.17
N LEU A 998 -12.44 -24.43 18.20
CA LEU A 998 -11.55 -23.44 17.60
C LEU A 998 -12.13 -23.00 16.26
N ALA A 999 -12.37 -21.71 16.09
CA ALA A 999 -12.77 -21.12 14.81
C ALA A 999 -11.57 -20.47 14.13
N PHE A 1000 -11.56 -20.51 12.79
CA PHE A 1000 -10.47 -19.99 11.97
C PHE A 1000 -10.98 -18.99 10.93
N HIS A 1001 -10.22 -17.91 10.73
CA HIS A 1001 -10.48 -16.91 9.70
C HIS A 1001 -9.22 -16.61 8.89
N MET A 1002 -9.38 -16.32 7.60
CA MET A 1002 -8.31 -15.85 6.72
C MET A 1002 -8.64 -14.47 6.14
N PRO A 1003 -7.65 -13.58 5.99
CA PRO A 1003 -7.83 -12.31 5.31
C PRO A 1003 -7.75 -12.53 3.79
N ILE A 1004 -8.57 -11.83 3.02
CA ILE A 1004 -8.66 -12.00 1.56
C ILE A 1004 -8.46 -10.69 0.79
N CYS A 1005 -7.88 -10.78 -0.41
CA CYS A 1005 -7.72 -9.65 -1.31
C CYS A 1005 -9.09 -9.13 -1.72
N SER A 1006 -9.16 -7.85 -2.09
CA SER A 1006 -10.28 -7.38 -2.91
C SER A 1006 -10.35 -8.25 -4.17
N PRO A 1007 -11.46 -8.96 -4.44
CA PRO A 1007 -11.53 -9.84 -5.59
C PRO A 1007 -11.29 -9.05 -6.88
N LEU A 1008 -10.47 -9.59 -7.77
CA LEU A 1008 -10.21 -8.96 -9.07
C LEU A 1008 -11.23 -9.48 -10.08
N LYS A 1009 -11.69 -8.64 -11.03
CA LYS A 1009 -12.56 -8.99 -12.17
C LYS A 1009 -14.07 -9.10 -11.87
N PHE A 1010 -14.64 -8.11 -11.19
CA PHE A 1010 -16.09 -7.87 -11.17
C PHE A 1010 -16.36 -6.40 -11.52
N THR A 1011 -17.54 -6.06 -12.04
CA THR A 1011 -17.85 -4.66 -12.38
C THR A 1011 -17.86 -3.81 -11.12
N SER A 1012 -17.15 -2.68 -11.14
CA SER A 1012 -17.15 -1.69 -10.07
C SER A 1012 -18.59 -1.36 -9.64
N GLY A 1013 -18.90 -1.46 -8.34
CA GLY A 1013 -20.24 -1.21 -7.80
C GLY A 1013 -21.19 -2.41 -7.72
N ASP A 1014 -20.80 -3.58 -8.26
CA ASP A 1014 -21.64 -4.77 -8.26
C ASP A 1014 -21.59 -5.56 -6.94
N GLU A 1015 -22.25 -5.02 -5.92
CA GLU A 1015 -22.37 -5.66 -4.61
C GLU A 1015 -23.14 -6.99 -4.70
N GLY A 1016 -24.02 -7.13 -5.70
CA GLY A 1016 -24.79 -8.35 -5.95
C GLY A 1016 -23.91 -9.52 -6.37
N ALA A 1017 -22.90 -9.28 -7.21
CA ALA A 1017 -21.92 -10.29 -7.55
C ALA A 1017 -21.02 -10.64 -6.39
N THR A 1018 -20.39 -9.66 -5.74
CA THR A 1018 -19.42 -9.91 -4.67
C THR A 1018 -20.05 -10.62 -3.47
N ALA A 1019 -21.30 -10.29 -3.15
CA ALA A 1019 -22.03 -10.96 -2.08
C ALA A 1019 -22.40 -12.41 -2.43
N ARG A 1020 -22.77 -12.72 -3.67
CA ARG A 1020 -23.14 -14.08 -4.11
C ARG A 1020 -21.94 -14.99 -4.38
N THR A 1021 -20.76 -14.42 -4.61
CA THR A 1021 -19.54 -15.15 -4.98
C THR A 1021 -18.59 -15.34 -3.80
N TRP A 1022 -18.33 -14.29 -3.01
CA TRP A 1022 -17.40 -14.30 -1.88
C TRP A 1022 -18.04 -13.98 -0.52
N GLY A 1023 -19.32 -13.57 -0.49
CA GLY A 1023 -19.99 -13.17 0.75
C GLY A 1023 -19.62 -11.76 1.22
N LEU A 1024 -19.08 -10.93 0.33
CA LEU A 1024 -18.60 -9.59 0.64
C LEU A 1024 -19.55 -8.50 0.14
N ARG A 1025 -19.87 -7.56 1.02
CA ARG A 1025 -20.62 -6.33 0.73
C ARG A 1025 -19.73 -5.11 0.93
N HIS A 1026 -20.04 -4.01 0.26
CA HIS A 1026 -19.29 -2.77 0.45
C HIS A 1026 -19.23 -2.40 1.94
N GLY A 1027 -18.02 -2.13 2.44
CA GLY A 1027 -17.74 -1.82 3.84
C GLY A 1027 -17.65 -3.02 4.79
N SER A 1028 -17.95 -4.25 4.33
CA SER A 1028 -17.75 -5.46 5.15
C SER A 1028 -16.26 -5.81 5.30
N PRO A 1029 -15.82 -6.42 6.40
CA PRO A 1029 -14.44 -6.91 6.55
C PRO A 1029 -14.02 -7.86 5.43
N SER A 1030 -12.81 -7.69 4.90
CA SER A 1030 -12.23 -8.57 3.87
C SER A 1030 -11.67 -9.87 4.47
N ILE A 1031 -12.53 -10.68 5.09
CA ILE A 1031 -12.18 -11.98 5.70
C ILE A 1031 -13.13 -13.10 5.26
N GLN A 1032 -12.64 -14.34 5.32
CA GLN A 1032 -13.46 -15.54 5.15
C GLN A 1032 -13.34 -16.48 6.35
N SER A 1033 -14.45 -17.13 6.69
CA SER A 1033 -14.50 -18.15 7.74
C SER A 1033 -14.10 -19.50 7.19
N LEU A 1034 -13.06 -20.11 7.75
CA LEU A 1034 -12.53 -21.43 7.39
C LEU A 1034 -13.20 -22.58 8.17
N GLY A 1035 -14.26 -22.26 8.90
CA GLY A 1035 -14.99 -23.21 9.74
C GLY A 1035 -14.42 -23.33 11.15
N LYS A 1036 -14.89 -24.37 11.85
CA LYS A 1036 -14.58 -24.62 13.26
C LYS A 1036 -14.26 -26.08 13.53
N VAL A 1037 -13.34 -26.32 14.45
CA VAL A 1037 -12.88 -27.66 14.84
C VAL A 1037 -13.31 -27.95 16.28
N PRO A 1038 -14.10 -29.02 16.53
CA PRO A 1038 -14.42 -29.47 17.87
C PRO A 1038 -13.15 -29.94 18.60
N PHE A 1039 -12.83 -29.28 19.71
CA PHE A 1039 -11.63 -29.43 20.50
C PHE A 1039 -11.94 -30.09 21.84
N ALA A 1040 -11.98 -31.42 21.83
CA ALA A 1040 -12.27 -32.28 22.98
C ALA A 1040 -11.01 -32.92 23.57
N LEU A 1041 -11.12 -33.51 24.77
CA LEU A 1041 -10.02 -34.18 25.47
C LEU A 1041 -9.30 -35.20 24.58
N GLY A 1042 -7.96 -35.14 24.55
CA GLY A 1042 -7.13 -36.03 23.73
C GLY A 1042 -7.14 -35.71 22.23
N ARG A 1043 -7.71 -34.57 21.81
CA ARG A 1043 -7.54 -34.03 20.46
C ARG A 1043 -6.46 -32.95 20.45
N SER A 1044 -5.69 -32.99 19.38
CA SER A 1044 -4.65 -32.02 19.07
C SER A 1044 -4.99 -31.36 17.74
N VAL A 1045 -4.80 -30.05 17.63
CA VAL A 1045 -5.03 -29.31 16.38
C VAL A 1045 -3.84 -28.41 16.13
N ALA A 1046 -3.26 -28.49 14.94
CA ALA A 1046 -2.17 -27.63 14.49
C ALA A 1046 -2.54 -26.89 13.21
N PHE A 1047 -2.08 -25.64 13.10
CA PHE A 1047 -2.45 -24.74 12.01
C PHE A 1047 -1.36 -23.66 11.83
N PRO A 1048 -1.26 -23.06 10.63
CA PRO A 1048 -0.29 -22.01 10.37
C PRO A 1048 -0.70 -20.70 11.07
N ASN A 1049 0.28 -19.93 11.55
CA ASN A 1049 0.04 -18.66 12.26
C ASN A 1049 -0.35 -17.50 11.32
N VAL A 1050 -0.70 -17.79 10.07
CA VAL A 1050 -1.29 -16.86 9.10
C VAL A 1050 -2.82 -16.83 9.20
N TYR A 1051 -3.43 -17.84 9.83
CA TYR A 1051 -4.86 -17.88 10.12
C TYR A 1051 -5.13 -17.28 11.50
N GLN A 1052 -6.11 -16.37 11.57
CA GLN A 1052 -6.65 -15.95 12.85
C GLN A 1052 -7.40 -17.11 13.49
N HIS A 1053 -7.27 -17.25 14.80
CA HIS A 1053 -8.00 -18.27 15.56
C HIS A 1053 -8.69 -17.67 16.78
N ALA A 1054 -9.78 -18.31 17.20
CA ALA A 1054 -10.52 -17.97 18.41
C ALA A 1054 -11.10 -19.23 19.07
N PHE A 1055 -11.06 -19.28 20.41
CA PHE A 1055 -11.90 -20.21 21.16
C PHE A 1055 -13.33 -19.69 21.19
N LEU A 1056 -14.28 -20.53 20.78
CA LEU A 1056 -15.70 -20.21 20.83
C LEU A 1056 -16.26 -20.30 22.27
N PRO A 1057 -17.40 -19.64 22.54
CA PRO A 1057 -18.06 -19.72 23.85
C PRO A 1057 -18.36 -21.17 24.27
N THR A 1058 -18.23 -21.48 25.56
CA THR A 1058 -18.64 -22.77 26.16
C THR A 1058 -19.29 -22.58 27.53
N THR A 1059 -20.01 -23.60 28.01
CA THR A 1059 -20.74 -23.58 29.29
C THR A 1059 -20.55 -24.88 30.08
N LEU A 1060 -20.94 -24.86 31.36
CA LEU A 1060 -21.08 -26.06 32.18
C LEU A 1060 -22.16 -27.01 31.63
N ILE A 1061 -21.93 -28.32 31.76
CA ILE A 1061 -22.92 -29.37 31.45
C ILE A 1061 -23.91 -29.49 32.61
N ASP A 1062 -23.41 -29.75 33.82
CA ASP A 1062 -24.13 -29.71 35.09
C ASP A 1062 -23.87 -28.35 35.75
N GLN A 1063 -24.90 -27.50 35.76
CA GLN A 1063 -24.85 -26.11 36.23
C GLN A 1063 -24.62 -25.99 37.76
N GLU A 1064 -24.77 -27.08 38.51
CA GLU A 1064 -24.58 -27.09 39.98
C GLU A 1064 -23.15 -27.47 40.38
N LYS A 1065 -22.32 -27.92 39.44
CA LYS A 1065 -20.94 -28.36 39.70
C LYS A 1065 -19.96 -27.51 38.94
N GLU A 1066 -18.82 -27.24 39.54
CA GLU A 1066 -17.69 -26.62 38.83
C GLU A 1066 -17.21 -27.50 37.67
N GLY A 1067 -16.47 -26.92 36.74
CA GLY A 1067 -15.92 -27.59 35.57
C GLY A 1067 -14.62 -26.94 35.15
N ARG A 1068 -13.58 -27.74 34.90
CA ARG A 1068 -12.29 -27.24 34.41
C ARG A 1068 -11.90 -27.90 33.09
N THR A 1069 -11.23 -27.16 32.22
CA THR A 1069 -10.57 -27.69 31.02
C THR A 1069 -9.20 -27.03 30.82
N SER A 1070 -8.16 -27.82 30.61
CA SER A 1070 -6.79 -27.33 30.41
C SER A 1070 -6.33 -27.54 28.98
N VAL A 1071 -5.71 -26.50 28.43
CA VAL A 1071 -5.21 -26.43 27.06
C VAL A 1071 -3.71 -26.13 27.07
N VAL A 1072 -2.93 -26.95 26.38
CA VAL A 1072 -1.51 -26.70 26.11
C VAL A 1072 -1.37 -26.11 24.72
N GLY A 1073 -0.84 -24.89 24.63
CA GLY A 1073 -0.43 -24.26 23.39
C GLY A 1073 1.07 -24.35 23.18
N LEU A 1074 1.47 -24.84 22.01
CA LEU A 1074 2.83 -24.83 21.51
C LEU A 1074 2.89 -23.90 20.30
N PHE A 1075 3.78 -22.92 20.37
CA PHE A 1075 4.00 -21.98 19.25
C PHE A 1075 5.39 -22.22 18.68
N LEU A 1076 5.43 -22.76 17.46
CA LEU A 1076 6.66 -23.08 16.75
C LEU A 1076 7.24 -21.81 16.16
N VAL A 1077 8.45 -21.47 16.59
CA VAL A 1077 9.26 -20.42 15.96
C VAL A 1077 9.91 -20.99 14.71
N ASP A 1078 10.06 -20.17 13.67
CA ASP A 1078 10.64 -20.55 12.37
C ASP A 1078 11.88 -21.46 12.53
N PRO A 1079 11.80 -22.73 12.09
CA PRO A 1079 12.87 -23.70 12.25
C PRO A 1079 14.05 -23.46 11.30
N GLU A 1080 13.92 -22.60 10.29
CA GLU A 1080 15.02 -22.25 9.36
C GLU A 1080 15.89 -21.09 9.87
N LEU A 1081 15.46 -20.40 10.92
CA LEU A 1081 16.32 -19.46 11.63
C LEU A 1081 17.43 -20.25 12.34
N GLU A 1082 18.64 -20.24 11.79
CA GLU A 1082 19.80 -20.94 12.36
C GLU A 1082 20.09 -20.50 13.81
N VAL A 1083 20.56 -21.44 14.62
CA VAL A 1083 21.33 -21.15 15.83
C VAL A 1083 22.77 -20.99 15.35
N SER A 1084 23.20 -19.76 15.03
CA SER A 1084 24.59 -19.58 14.61
C SER A 1084 25.48 -19.88 15.82
N ALA A 1085 26.37 -20.85 15.68
CA ALA A 1085 27.39 -21.11 16.68
C ALA A 1085 28.42 -19.95 16.63
N TYR A 1086 28.32 -19.01 17.55
CA TYR A 1086 29.31 -17.97 17.86
C TYR A 1086 29.75 -17.07 16.70
N GLY A 1087 29.08 -15.92 16.55
CA GLY A 1087 29.69 -14.71 16.00
C GLY A 1087 30.44 -13.96 17.10
N THR A 1088 31.76 -14.16 17.18
CA THR A 1088 32.67 -13.25 17.90
C THR A 1088 32.46 -11.82 17.37
N HIS A 1089 31.89 -10.91 18.16
CA HIS A 1089 32.18 -9.45 18.26
C HIS A 1089 31.18 -8.84 19.25
N ALA A 1090 31.49 -8.98 20.54
CA ALA A 1090 30.88 -8.20 21.61
C ALA A 1090 31.32 -6.73 21.47
N GLY A 1091 30.58 -5.96 20.68
CA GLY A 1091 30.82 -4.54 20.48
C GLY A 1091 30.62 -4.12 19.02
N SER A 1092 29.42 -3.60 18.73
CA SER A 1092 28.97 -3.13 17.41
C SER A 1092 28.46 -4.21 16.46
N LEU A 1093 27.20 -4.64 16.69
CA LEU A 1093 26.40 -5.33 15.69
C LEU A 1093 24.98 -4.76 15.74
N ARG A 1094 24.68 -3.85 14.80
CA ARG A 1094 23.51 -3.91 13.90
C ARG A 1094 23.79 -3.05 12.67
N ALA A 1095 24.70 -3.53 11.82
CA ALA A 1095 24.59 -3.22 10.39
C ALA A 1095 23.45 -4.08 9.86
N GLU A 1096 22.42 -3.47 9.28
CA GLU A 1096 21.26 -4.21 8.80
C GLU A 1096 21.71 -5.22 7.72
N GLY A 1097 21.63 -6.53 7.99
CA GLY A 1097 21.96 -7.58 7.02
C GLY A 1097 22.40 -8.91 7.63
N GLU A 1098 22.83 -8.93 8.90
CA GLU A 1098 23.05 -10.18 9.61
C GLU A 1098 21.71 -10.73 10.15
N GLY A 1099 21.51 -12.05 10.05
CA GLY A 1099 20.25 -12.73 10.32
C GLY A 1099 19.64 -12.38 11.68
N PHE A 1100 18.30 -12.36 11.74
CA PHE A 1100 17.58 -12.13 12.99
C PHE A 1100 17.78 -13.35 13.91
N GLU A 1101 18.75 -13.28 14.82
CA GLU A 1101 18.97 -14.34 15.79
C GLU A 1101 17.91 -14.29 16.90
N ILE A 1102 17.09 -15.34 17.01
CA ILE A 1102 16.11 -15.48 18.07
C ILE A 1102 16.81 -15.98 19.32
N LEU A 1103 16.87 -15.12 20.34
CA LEU A 1103 17.37 -15.50 21.65
C LEU A 1103 16.45 -16.55 22.28
N THR A 1104 17.07 -17.58 22.85
CA THR A 1104 16.39 -18.71 23.47
C THR A 1104 16.81 -18.84 24.94
N THR A 1105 16.20 -19.76 25.68
CA THR A 1105 16.62 -20.09 27.05
C THR A 1105 18.05 -20.67 27.14
N SER A 1106 18.71 -20.98 26.01
CA SER A 1106 20.15 -21.31 26.00
C SER A 1106 21.06 -20.08 26.09
N HIS A 1107 20.55 -18.91 25.70
CA HIS A 1107 21.29 -17.65 25.66
C HIS A 1107 20.95 -16.78 26.87
N VAL A 1108 19.67 -16.73 27.24
CA VAL A 1108 19.18 -15.95 28.37
C VAL A 1108 19.18 -16.86 29.62
N PRO A 1109 19.86 -16.49 30.72
CA PRO A 1109 19.79 -17.25 31.97
C PRO A 1109 18.41 -17.10 32.64
N PRO A 1110 18.02 -18.02 33.54
CA PRO A 1110 16.80 -17.88 34.33
C PRO A 1110 16.75 -16.54 35.06
N GLN A 1111 15.63 -15.83 34.93
CA GLN A 1111 15.43 -14.50 35.49
C GLN A 1111 14.77 -14.54 36.88
N GLN A 1112 14.35 -15.72 37.34
CA GLN A 1112 13.66 -15.94 38.61
C GLN A 1112 14.62 -15.71 39.79
N PHE A 1113 14.35 -14.68 40.59
CA PHE A 1113 15.18 -14.36 41.75
C PHE A 1113 15.29 -15.55 42.73
N ALA A 1114 14.19 -16.25 42.97
CA ALA A 1114 14.14 -17.39 43.88
C ALA A 1114 14.99 -18.58 43.40
N TRP A 1115 15.00 -18.86 42.08
CA TRP A 1115 15.77 -19.97 41.52
C TRP A 1115 17.27 -19.73 41.65
N ILE A 1116 17.73 -18.51 41.30
CA ILE A 1116 19.14 -18.15 41.41
C ILE A 1116 19.60 -18.13 42.86
N LYS A 1117 18.76 -17.64 43.78
CA LYS A 1117 19.06 -17.69 45.22
C LYS A 1117 19.22 -19.13 45.71
N CYS A 1118 18.27 -20.01 45.39
CA CYS A 1118 18.32 -21.42 45.78
C CYS A 1118 19.57 -22.11 45.21
N ALA A 1119 19.86 -21.91 43.92
CA ALA A 1119 21.04 -22.49 43.27
C ALA A 1119 22.37 -22.00 43.89
N LEU A 1120 22.46 -20.74 44.31
CA LEU A 1120 23.61 -20.20 45.03
C LEU A 1120 23.76 -20.80 46.42
N GLU A 1121 22.65 -20.95 47.16
CA GLU A 1121 22.63 -21.59 48.49
C GLU A 1121 23.07 -23.06 48.42
N GLU A 1122 22.69 -23.78 47.35
CA GLU A 1122 23.10 -25.17 47.13
C GLU A 1122 24.56 -25.32 46.63
N SER A 1123 25.05 -24.37 45.84
CA SER A 1123 26.38 -24.46 45.20
C SER A 1123 27.53 -23.94 46.08
N LEU A 1124 27.24 -23.10 47.07
CA LEU A 1124 28.24 -22.47 47.92
C LEU A 1124 28.50 -23.28 49.20
N ASP A 1125 29.77 -23.35 49.60
CA ASP A 1125 30.19 -24.05 50.83
C ASP A 1125 29.54 -23.42 52.06
N VAL A 1126 29.02 -24.26 52.98
CA VAL A 1126 28.31 -23.88 54.23
C VAL A 1126 29.10 -22.88 55.10
N ARG A 1127 30.41 -22.71 54.85
CA ARG A 1127 31.29 -21.75 55.51
C ARG A 1127 31.17 -20.31 55.02
N ILE A 1128 30.46 -20.04 53.92
CA ILE A 1128 30.26 -18.69 53.39
C ILE A 1128 29.13 -18.00 54.18
N PRO A 1129 29.37 -16.82 54.80
CA PRO A 1129 28.35 -16.11 55.55
C PRO A 1129 27.17 -15.68 54.67
N ASN A 1130 25.94 -15.75 55.21
CA ASN A 1130 24.71 -15.36 54.51
C ASN A 1130 24.76 -13.91 54.00
N GLU A 1131 25.52 -13.03 54.65
CA GLU A 1131 25.71 -11.64 54.24
C GLU A 1131 26.41 -11.52 52.88
N ILE A 1132 27.26 -12.48 52.51
CA ILE A 1132 27.90 -12.51 51.18
C ILE A 1132 26.90 -12.97 50.11
N LEU A 1133 26.08 -13.98 50.42
CA LEU A 1133 24.98 -14.42 49.57
C LEU A 1133 24.01 -13.27 49.29
N GLU A 1134 23.56 -12.58 50.34
CA GLU A 1134 22.69 -11.40 50.21
C GLU A 1134 23.33 -10.30 49.38
N ARG A 1135 24.65 -10.10 49.53
CA ARG A 1135 25.38 -9.10 48.74
C ARG A 1135 25.52 -9.48 47.26
N ILE A 1136 25.72 -10.76 46.92
CA ILE A 1136 25.71 -11.26 45.53
C ILE A 1136 24.32 -11.10 44.92
N MET A 1137 23.27 -11.48 45.66
CA MET A 1137 21.89 -11.29 45.24
C MET A 1137 21.53 -9.82 45.05
N HIS A 1138 22.08 -8.92 45.88
CA HIS A 1138 21.89 -7.48 45.72
C HIS A 1138 22.50 -6.95 44.41
N PHE A 1139 23.68 -7.43 44.00
CA PHE A 1139 24.32 -7.03 42.74
C PHE A 1139 23.66 -7.63 41.48
N THR A 1140 22.80 -8.62 41.63
CA THR A 1140 22.06 -9.26 40.52
C THR A 1140 20.61 -8.79 40.43
N LYS A 1141 20.17 -7.91 41.33
CA LYS A 1141 18.78 -7.43 41.42
C LYS A 1141 18.31 -6.71 40.16
N ASP A 1142 19.21 -6.06 39.41
CA ASP A 1142 18.83 -5.20 38.27
C ASP A 1142 18.31 -5.98 37.04
N TRP A 1143 18.59 -7.29 36.93
CA TRP A 1143 18.14 -8.13 35.81
C TRP A 1143 17.37 -9.39 36.23
N LEU A 1144 17.27 -9.67 37.54
CA LEU A 1144 16.40 -10.71 38.10
C LEU A 1144 15.01 -10.13 38.44
N MET A 1145 14.00 -10.98 38.44
CA MET A 1145 12.61 -10.62 38.76
C MET A 1145 12.09 -11.47 39.91
N SER A 1146 11.40 -10.83 40.84
CA SER A 1146 10.49 -11.49 41.77
C SER A 1146 9.22 -11.97 41.05
N ASP A 1147 8.45 -12.87 41.66
CA ASP A 1147 7.19 -13.33 41.09
C ASP A 1147 6.17 -12.19 40.89
N GLU A 1148 6.12 -11.24 41.84
CA GLU A 1148 5.24 -10.05 41.76
C GLU A 1148 5.64 -9.14 40.59
N GLU A 1149 6.94 -8.85 40.42
CA GLU A 1149 7.44 -8.07 39.29
C GLU A 1149 7.20 -8.78 37.95
N ALA A 1150 7.37 -10.11 37.90
CA ALA A 1150 7.09 -10.89 36.71
C ALA A 1150 5.61 -10.86 36.31
N ASP A 1151 4.69 -10.85 37.29
CA ASP A 1151 3.25 -10.75 37.05
C ASP A 1151 2.86 -9.36 36.53
N ASP A 1152 3.50 -8.30 37.03
CA ASP A 1152 3.25 -6.95 36.54
C ASP A 1152 3.81 -6.73 35.14
N VAL A 1153 5.03 -7.23 34.86
CA VAL A 1153 5.60 -7.24 33.50
C VAL A 1153 4.73 -8.05 32.54
N ALA A 1154 4.21 -9.20 32.98
CA ALA A 1154 3.31 -10.02 32.17
C ALA A 1154 2.01 -9.28 31.82
N LYS A 1155 1.42 -8.52 32.76
CA LYS A 1155 0.26 -7.63 32.51
C LYS A 1155 0.59 -6.52 31.51
N GLU A 1156 1.75 -5.87 31.65
CA GLU A 1156 2.19 -4.84 30.70
C GLU A 1156 2.38 -5.40 29.29
N MET A 1157 3.06 -6.54 29.18
CA MET A 1157 3.27 -7.22 27.91
C MET A 1157 1.94 -7.67 27.30
N TRP A 1158 1.02 -8.18 28.10
CA TRP A 1158 -0.33 -8.53 27.63
C TRP A 1158 -1.09 -7.33 27.08
N GLN A 1159 -1.05 -6.18 27.75
CA GLN A 1159 -1.67 -4.94 27.26
C GLN A 1159 -1.07 -4.53 25.91
N GLU A 1160 0.25 -4.60 25.76
CA GLU A 1160 0.92 -4.32 24.49
C GLU A 1160 0.48 -5.30 23.38
N ARG A 1161 0.39 -6.59 23.70
CA ARG A 1161 -0.07 -7.62 22.75
C ARG A 1161 -1.55 -7.42 22.39
N GLU A 1162 -2.37 -6.89 23.29
CA GLU A 1162 -3.76 -6.54 23.00
C GLU A 1162 -3.87 -5.33 22.06
N TRP A 1163 -3.09 -4.27 22.28
CA TRP A 1163 -3.00 -3.14 21.34
C TRP A 1163 -2.51 -3.56 19.96
N PHE A 1164 -1.53 -4.45 19.92
CA PHE A 1164 -1.06 -5.05 18.68
C PHE A 1164 -2.18 -5.80 17.97
N ARG A 1165 -2.92 -6.67 18.66
CA ARG A 1165 -4.04 -7.43 18.09
C ARG A 1165 -5.11 -6.52 17.48
N ILE A 1166 -5.54 -5.49 18.21
CA ILE A 1166 -6.55 -4.53 17.72
C ILE A 1166 -6.05 -3.80 16.45
N SER A 1167 -4.79 -3.38 16.47
CA SER A 1167 -4.19 -2.67 15.33
C SER A 1167 -4.03 -3.59 14.12
N HIS A 1168 -3.50 -4.80 14.34
CA HIS A 1168 -3.26 -5.78 13.30
C HIS A 1168 -4.56 -6.26 12.66
N ASP A 1169 -5.58 -6.48 13.48
CA ASP A 1169 -6.93 -6.79 13.01
C ASP A 1169 -7.47 -5.65 12.14
N ARG A 1170 -7.38 -4.38 12.59
CA ARG A 1170 -7.83 -3.21 11.80
C ARG A 1170 -7.09 -3.04 10.47
N TYR A 1171 -5.78 -3.28 10.44
CA TYR A 1171 -4.96 -3.01 9.25
C TYR A 1171 -4.93 -4.16 8.24
N TRP A 1172 -5.25 -5.40 8.63
CA TRP A 1172 -5.10 -6.56 7.75
C TRP A 1172 -6.33 -7.46 7.63
N PHE A 1173 -7.12 -7.62 8.69
CA PHE A 1173 -8.27 -8.53 8.68
C PHE A 1173 -9.58 -7.74 8.50
N ASN A 1174 -9.78 -6.65 9.23
CA ASN A 1174 -10.94 -5.78 9.15
C ASN A 1174 -10.79 -4.63 8.14
N LEU A 1175 -10.00 -4.84 7.07
CA LEU A 1175 -9.97 -3.91 5.94
C LEU A 1175 -11.36 -3.86 5.27
N PRO A 1176 -11.98 -2.67 5.18
CA PRO A 1176 -13.30 -2.55 4.59
C PRO A 1176 -13.22 -2.89 3.10
N PHE A 1177 -14.03 -3.87 2.69
CA PHE A 1177 -14.14 -4.27 1.31
C PHE A 1177 -14.72 -3.13 0.47
N ASP A 1178 -13.99 -2.69 -0.55
CA ASP A 1178 -14.44 -1.67 -1.48
C ASP A 1178 -14.88 -2.27 -2.81
N VAL A 1179 -16.19 -2.40 -2.98
CA VAL A 1179 -16.83 -2.84 -4.24
C VAL A 1179 -16.49 -1.95 -5.45
N TRP A 1180 -15.92 -0.75 -5.25
CA TRP A 1180 -15.58 0.15 -6.34
C TRP A 1180 -14.13 -0.01 -6.85
N SER A 1181 -13.29 -0.76 -6.13
CA SER A 1181 -11.85 -0.90 -6.37
C SER A 1181 -11.46 -1.86 -7.51
N GLY A 1182 -12.42 -2.49 -8.19
CA GLY A 1182 -12.25 -3.69 -9.02
C GLY A 1182 -11.31 -3.64 -10.23
N GLU A 1183 -10.77 -2.48 -10.65
CA GLU A 1183 -9.88 -2.37 -11.82
C GLU A 1183 -8.72 -1.35 -11.71
N HIS A 1184 -8.60 -0.58 -10.61
CA HIS A 1184 -7.75 0.62 -10.58
C HIS A 1184 -6.47 0.54 -9.72
N GLN A 1185 -6.06 -0.63 -9.23
CA GLN A 1185 -4.78 -0.80 -8.50
C GLN A 1185 -3.75 -1.58 -9.33
N LEU A 1186 -3.05 -0.90 -10.23
CA LEU A 1186 -1.80 -1.36 -10.86
C LEU A 1186 -0.81 -0.20 -11.03
#